data_AF-A0A8T1XRG7-F1
#
_entry.id   AF-A0A8T1XRG7-F1
#
_cell.length_a   1.000
_cell.length_b   1.000
_cell.length_c   1.000
_cell.angle_alpha   90.00
_cell.angle_beta   90.00
_cell.angle_gamma   90.00
#
_symmetry.space_group_name_H-M   'P 1'
#
loop_
_entity.id
_entity.type
_entity.pdbx_description
1 polymer ?
#
loop_
_entity_poly.entity_id
_entity_poly.type
_entity_poly.pdbx_seq_one_letter_code
_entity_poly.pdbx_strand_id
1 'polypeptide(L)'
;MASRFQEASLVTSPSYPNAVAWSSENLIAVAAGHLVIIINPALPSGPRGLITISDAEPYQIGRVRSQDLLTGGLLPSSLKRERNPCVRSLSWSEIGMSPNHGCLLAVCTAEGRVKLYRPPYSDFCAEWIEIVDVSKMLYENLSSMNFGESNNPSTSLSKDQLVEHHHEDDERISSLKARKRRKTSANNINLHEKNYTDRASCSKQDSQAEHNVLEIEVYKQASNGQDCHSLPKALKKCSQEISPETYVSREALLSSLSVAWSSLLRFSSEISSSENMLRFSLLAIGSKSGSVSIWKVHAPECYHIERTNVSPMVELHAIIQAHSSWVSTMSWGIFGCDSLNPQVVLVTGSCDGSVKIWMSNNEDLQKSVDVYKSSFSLFKQVVAVNPVQVSTLSFVVSNHYNAMHLAIGKGSGSFEVWKCEISTRKFEQIVSSNAHNQVVTGLAWSYDGRCLYSCSQDNYVLNWILCENTISEVPIPANTPGLSSTTDLPDDFLSCLGVALSPGNLAVALVRNFNVELLNPMYQARSQKAAVEFLWNGAQQSGESEDSSETVTEAILGFSKNEFAYWESNFLWSLKEFKDLNKPLVLWDMVAAMLAFKQSMPEFVELVLTKWLSVSYLGFHADISMEDLVPKITKCFSAVPSRLLHILNVISRRVMLSELKTVEINRKLQGQRTNDEEEIDLWLKLLEESERELRERLVGLSFSAYLLSESSQGTVSPSSWNWCPAGLAQLQQWVEINRDIVHSQLETLSVEVKSSRTRSSNSTETSLEEEKCPYCAAPVNFHSAEEAFCESPHQKKKKSKDKERCDQSHKLERCCVSMQVCPPTPLWFCKCCNRMTLELAPETLFALPSFPSDLKSLPKSSFSKAASKPFCLFCGVLLQRKQPEFLLSASPV
;
A
#
# COMPACT_ATOMS: atom_id res chain seq x y z
N MET A 1 -4.52 -22.54 -19.58
CA MET A 1 -4.59 -21.39 -18.64
C MET A 1 -3.33 -20.55 -18.83
N ALA A 2 -3.28 -19.33 -18.31
CA ALA A 2 -2.00 -18.63 -18.17
C ALA A 2 -1.09 -19.40 -17.20
N SER A 3 0.22 -19.38 -17.42
CA SER A 3 1.18 -19.97 -16.49
C SER A 3 1.39 -19.06 -15.27
N ARG A 4 1.34 -19.63 -14.07
CA ARG A 4 1.68 -18.93 -12.82
C ARG A 4 3.16 -19.11 -12.51
N PHE A 5 3.88 -18.01 -12.29
CA PHE A 5 5.30 -18.06 -11.90
C PHE A 5 5.48 -18.28 -10.39
N GLN A 6 4.45 -17.99 -9.61
CA GLN A 6 4.48 -18.05 -8.15
C GLN A 6 3.05 -18.15 -7.60
N GLU A 7 2.88 -18.71 -6.40
CA GLU A 7 1.59 -18.78 -5.70
C GLU A 7 1.74 -18.85 -4.17
N ALA A 8 0.64 -18.59 -3.45
CA ALA A 8 0.56 -18.66 -2.00
C ALA A 8 -0.83 -19.14 -1.54
N SER A 9 -0.93 -20.32 -0.94
CA SER A 9 -2.19 -20.86 -0.40
C SER A 9 -2.70 -20.10 0.83
N LEU A 10 -4.00 -20.14 1.08
CA LEU A 10 -4.72 -19.41 2.15
C LEU A 10 -5.62 -20.36 2.96
N VAL A 11 -5.57 -20.24 4.29
CA VAL A 11 -6.33 -21.07 5.25
C VAL A 11 -7.84 -20.75 5.27
N THR A 12 -8.20 -19.56 4.81
CA THR A 12 -9.57 -19.03 4.76
C THR A 12 -9.90 -18.48 3.37
N SER A 13 -11.17 -18.56 3.00
CA SER A 13 -11.70 -18.15 1.69
C SER A 13 -12.27 -16.73 1.73
N PRO A 14 -11.86 -15.80 0.83
CA PRO A 14 -12.58 -14.55 0.63
C PRO A 14 -14.05 -14.76 0.24
N SER A 15 -14.89 -13.74 0.50
CA SER A 15 -16.35 -13.79 0.31
C SER A 15 -16.97 -12.55 -0.34
N TYR A 16 -16.16 -11.54 -0.71
CA TYR A 16 -16.62 -10.30 -1.33
C TYR A 16 -15.78 -9.96 -2.58
N PRO A 17 -16.30 -9.15 -3.52
CA PRO A 17 -15.51 -8.55 -4.60
C PRO A 17 -14.31 -7.73 -4.09
N ASN A 18 -13.33 -7.55 -4.96
CA ASN A 18 -12.08 -6.83 -4.73
C ASN A 18 -11.35 -7.26 -3.45
N ALA A 19 -11.27 -8.58 -3.24
CA ALA A 19 -10.73 -9.19 -2.01
C ALA A 19 -9.20 -9.07 -1.83
N VAL A 20 -8.49 -8.37 -2.72
CA VAL A 20 -7.03 -8.24 -2.72
C VAL A 20 -6.61 -6.81 -3.01
N ALA A 21 -5.60 -6.33 -2.30
CA ALA A 21 -4.97 -5.03 -2.54
C ALA A 21 -3.45 -5.13 -2.43
N TRP A 22 -2.73 -4.58 -3.40
CA TRP A 22 -1.27 -4.45 -3.41
C TRP A 22 -0.90 -3.04 -2.93
N SER A 23 0.08 -2.92 -2.03
CA SER A 23 0.55 -1.63 -1.50
C SER A 23 1.70 -1.05 -2.32
N SER A 24 1.89 0.26 -2.24
CA SER A 24 3.04 0.93 -2.86
C SER A 24 4.39 0.62 -2.19
N GLU A 25 4.39 -0.11 -1.06
CA GLU A 25 5.60 -0.72 -0.45
C GLU A 25 5.80 -2.21 -0.81
N ASN A 26 5.02 -2.75 -1.77
CA ASN A 26 5.05 -4.14 -2.24
C ASN A 26 4.73 -5.18 -1.15
N LEU A 27 3.61 -4.98 -0.46
CA LEU A 27 2.91 -5.99 0.32
C LEU A 27 1.50 -6.21 -0.25
N ILE A 28 0.96 -7.42 -0.12
CA ILE A 28 -0.38 -7.77 -0.59
C ILE A 28 -1.23 -8.13 0.61
N ALA A 29 -2.38 -7.48 0.77
CA ALA A 29 -3.40 -7.83 1.75
C ALA A 29 -4.56 -8.57 1.08
N VAL A 30 -5.03 -9.67 1.70
CA VAL A 30 -6.15 -10.48 1.21
C VAL A 30 -7.24 -10.58 2.27
N ALA A 31 -8.47 -10.24 1.89
CA ALA A 31 -9.69 -10.28 2.70
C ALA A 31 -10.22 -11.72 2.90
N ALA A 32 -9.43 -12.56 3.56
CA ALA A 32 -9.67 -13.99 3.70
C ALA A 32 -10.66 -14.31 4.84
N GLY A 33 -11.92 -13.90 4.68
CA GLY A 33 -12.99 -14.16 5.66
C GLY A 33 -12.80 -13.34 6.94
N HIS A 34 -12.61 -14.00 8.09
CA HIS A 34 -12.39 -13.34 9.38
C HIS A 34 -10.93 -12.88 9.62
N LEU A 35 -10.05 -13.11 8.63
CA LEU A 35 -8.63 -12.76 8.67
C LEU A 35 -8.29 -11.83 7.51
N VAL A 36 -7.42 -10.84 7.75
CA VAL A 36 -6.61 -10.26 6.67
C VAL A 36 -5.25 -10.96 6.69
N ILE A 37 -4.88 -11.59 5.57
CA ILE A 37 -3.58 -12.23 5.40
C ILE A 37 -2.70 -11.30 4.57
N ILE A 38 -1.51 -10.95 5.09
CA ILE A 38 -0.59 -9.99 4.48
C ILE A 38 0.69 -10.72 4.04
N ILE A 39 0.98 -10.68 2.75
CA ILE A 39 2.01 -11.48 2.08
C ILE A 39 3.03 -10.56 1.42
N ASN A 40 4.31 -10.91 1.51
CA ASN A 40 5.39 -10.32 0.72
C ASN A 40 5.64 -11.21 -0.52
N PRO A 41 5.43 -10.74 -1.75
CA PRO A 41 5.59 -11.57 -2.95
C PRO A 41 7.06 -11.94 -3.24
N ALA A 42 8.04 -11.29 -2.60
CA ALA A 42 9.42 -11.76 -2.62
C ALA A 42 9.62 -13.09 -1.86
N LEU A 43 8.70 -13.45 -0.95
CA LEU A 43 8.75 -14.62 -0.07
C LEU A 43 7.32 -15.17 0.21
N PRO A 44 6.63 -15.78 -0.77
CA PRO A 44 5.20 -16.18 -0.67
C PRO A 44 4.95 -17.29 0.36
N SER A 45 5.92 -18.19 0.51
CA SER A 45 6.00 -19.25 1.54
C SER A 45 6.77 -18.80 2.78
N GLY A 46 7.17 -17.53 2.83
CA GLY A 46 7.78 -16.90 3.99
C GLY A 46 6.74 -16.44 5.01
N PRO A 47 7.16 -15.67 6.02
CA PRO A 47 6.28 -15.20 7.08
C PRO A 47 5.22 -14.22 6.57
N ARG A 48 4.09 -14.24 7.26
CA ARG A 48 2.89 -13.48 6.89
C ARG A 48 2.44 -12.58 8.03
N GLY A 49 2.02 -11.37 7.68
CA GLY A 49 1.28 -10.51 8.60
C GLY A 49 -0.17 -10.99 8.73
N LEU A 50 -0.78 -10.76 9.87
CA LEU A 50 -2.18 -11.11 10.14
C LEU A 50 -2.96 -9.91 10.71
N ILE A 51 -4.26 -9.83 10.44
CA ILE A 51 -5.22 -9.09 11.24
C ILE A 51 -6.37 -10.03 11.57
N THR A 52 -6.61 -10.30 12.85
CA THR A 52 -7.77 -11.09 13.31
C THR A 52 -8.96 -10.18 13.55
N ILE A 53 -10.07 -10.39 12.83
CA ILE A 53 -11.31 -9.64 13.10
C ILE A 53 -12.05 -10.27 14.27
N SER A 54 -12.33 -9.46 15.30
CA SER A 54 -13.17 -9.81 16.45
C SER A 54 -14.59 -9.26 16.29
N ASP A 55 -15.58 -9.90 16.93
CA ASP A 55 -16.96 -9.41 16.96
C ASP A 55 -17.04 -8.01 17.58
N ALA A 56 -17.79 -7.08 16.97
CA ALA A 56 -17.92 -5.72 17.49
C ALA A 56 -19.18 -5.53 18.34
N GLU A 57 -19.07 -4.84 19.49
CA GLU A 57 -20.26 -4.43 20.24
C GLU A 57 -21.14 -3.48 19.40
N PRO A 58 -22.47 -3.68 19.36
CA PRO A 58 -23.39 -2.86 18.58
C PRO A 58 -23.53 -1.44 19.17
N TYR A 59 -23.55 -0.43 18.30
CA TYR A 59 -23.70 0.96 18.71
C TYR A 59 -25.06 1.24 19.36
N GLN A 60 -25.07 2.03 20.43
CA GLN A 60 -26.28 2.47 21.11
C GLN A 60 -26.94 3.61 20.31
N ILE A 61 -27.62 3.26 19.22
CA ILE A 61 -28.31 4.22 18.32
C ILE A 61 -29.76 4.51 18.72
N GLY A 62 -30.30 3.79 19.71
CA GLY A 62 -31.69 3.90 20.19
C GLY A 62 -32.31 2.52 20.40
N ARG A 63 -33.56 2.47 20.86
CA ARG A 63 -34.30 1.22 21.06
C ARG A 63 -35.62 1.22 20.30
N VAL A 64 -35.85 0.20 19.48
CA VAL A 64 -37.17 -0.07 18.87
C VAL A 64 -37.98 -0.98 19.79
N ARG A 65 -39.31 -0.82 19.81
CA ARG A 65 -40.22 -1.65 20.62
C ARG A 65 -40.32 -3.06 20.03
N SER A 66 -40.49 -4.06 20.90
CA SER A 66 -40.58 -5.47 20.49
C SER A 66 -41.76 -5.80 19.55
N GLN A 67 -42.79 -4.96 19.53
CA GLN A 67 -43.94 -5.08 18.62
C GLN A 67 -43.56 -4.68 17.18
N ASP A 68 -42.63 -3.74 17.02
CA ASP A 68 -42.28 -3.12 15.74
C ASP A 68 -41.10 -3.81 15.05
N LEU A 69 -40.46 -4.80 15.69
CA LEU A 69 -39.28 -5.54 15.17
C LEU A 69 -39.53 -6.28 13.85
N LEU A 70 -40.79 -6.51 13.47
CA LEU A 70 -41.18 -7.11 12.19
C LEU A 70 -41.36 -6.06 11.07
N THR A 71 -41.12 -4.78 11.35
CA THR A 71 -41.13 -3.71 10.35
C THR A 71 -39.97 -3.89 9.36
N GLY A 72 -40.26 -3.75 8.07
CA GLY A 72 -39.25 -3.89 7.01
C GLY A 72 -38.06 -2.95 7.20
N GLY A 73 -36.85 -3.45 7.02
CA GLY A 73 -35.60 -2.71 7.19
C GLY A 73 -34.84 -3.02 8.50
N LEU A 74 -35.53 -3.45 9.57
CA LEU A 74 -34.90 -3.77 10.87
C LEU A 74 -34.18 -5.12 10.94
N LEU A 75 -34.34 -5.97 9.92
CA LEU A 75 -33.58 -7.22 9.84
C LEU A 75 -32.15 -6.93 9.38
N PRO A 76 -31.11 -7.41 10.09
CA PRO A 76 -29.73 -7.16 9.72
C PRO A 76 -29.46 -7.67 8.30
N SER A 77 -28.89 -6.80 7.45
CA SER A 77 -28.62 -7.08 6.03
C SER A 77 -27.38 -7.96 5.81
N SER A 78 -27.07 -8.83 6.76
CA SER A 78 -26.01 -9.84 6.68
C SER A 78 -26.44 -10.96 5.73
N LEU A 79 -25.88 -11.00 4.52
CA LEU A 79 -26.24 -11.93 3.43
C LEU A 79 -25.87 -13.40 3.69
N LYS A 80 -25.47 -13.78 4.90
CA LYS A 80 -24.92 -15.11 5.21
C LYS A 80 -25.24 -15.49 6.66
N ARG A 81 -25.45 -16.78 6.93
CA ARG A 81 -25.52 -17.36 8.29
C ARG A 81 -24.12 -17.56 8.90
N GLU A 82 -23.17 -16.66 8.63
CA GLU A 82 -21.87 -16.71 9.29
C GLU A 82 -22.02 -16.27 10.74
N ARG A 83 -21.41 -17.03 11.65
CA ARG A 83 -21.36 -16.75 13.10
C ARG A 83 -20.11 -15.96 13.50
N ASN A 84 -19.28 -15.61 12.53
CA ASN A 84 -17.96 -15.03 12.69
C ASN A 84 -17.92 -13.75 11.85
N PRO A 85 -17.22 -12.70 12.30
CA PRO A 85 -17.14 -11.45 11.56
C PRO A 85 -16.24 -11.65 10.34
N CYS A 86 -16.47 -10.91 9.25
CA CYS A 86 -15.68 -11.05 8.03
C CYS A 86 -15.31 -9.71 7.40
N VAL A 87 -14.18 -9.68 6.69
CA VAL A 87 -13.64 -8.53 5.97
C VAL A 87 -14.42 -8.35 4.67
N ARG A 88 -14.87 -7.12 4.42
CA ARG A 88 -15.71 -6.74 3.28
C ARG A 88 -14.98 -5.90 2.24
N SER A 89 -14.07 -5.02 2.67
CA SER A 89 -13.31 -4.13 1.80
C SER A 89 -11.98 -3.75 2.46
N LEU A 90 -10.94 -3.65 1.65
CA LEU A 90 -9.57 -3.30 2.05
C LEU A 90 -9.08 -2.12 1.19
N SER A 91 -8.27 -1.24 1.77
CA SER A 91 -7.52 -0.26 1.00
C SER A 91 -6.23 0.14 1.71
N TRP A 92 -5.12 0.17 0.95
CA TRP A 92 -3.83 0.65 1.40
C TRP A 92 -3.76 2.18 1.29
N SER A 93 -3.20 2.84 2.31
CA SER A 93 -2.71 4.20 2.14
C SER A 93 -1.42 4.20 1.33
N GLU A 94 -0.98 5.39 0.92
CA GLU A 94 0.38 5.55 0.41
C GLU A 94 1.45 5.29 1.47
N ILE A 95 2.64 5.03 0.96
CA ILE A 95 3.90 4.97 1.69
C ILE A 95 4.18 6.29 2.43
N GLY A 96 4.85 6.23 3.58
CA GLY A 96 5.11 7.39 4.44
C GLY A 96 4.00 7.71 5.44
N MET A 97 2.83 7.05 5.37
CA MET A 97 1.71 7.30 6.29
C MET A 97 1.86 6.63 7.66
N SER A 98 2.62 5.54 7.76
CA SER A 98 2.91 4.89 9.05
C SER A 98 4.13 5.50 9.77
N PRO A 99 4.26 5.35 11.10
CA PRO A 99 5.44 5.81 11.85
C PRO A 99 6.78 5.23 11.37
N ASN A 100 6.77 4.06 10.72
CA ASN A 100 7.94 3.42 10.10
C ASN A 100 8.10 3.73 8.61
N HIS A 101 7.40 4.74 8.07
CA HIS A 101 7.38 5.16 6.66
C HIS A 101 6.83 4.11 5.66
N GLY A 102 6.31 2.98 6.11
CA GLY A 102 5.48 2.08 5.29
C GLY A 102 4.03 2.57 5.13
N CYS A 103 3.16 1.72 4.60
CA CYS A 103 1.74 2.00 4.41
C CYS A 103 0.92 1.78 5.69
N LEU A 104 -0.30 2.32 5.72
CA LEU A 104 -1.38 1.95 6.64
C LEU A 104 -2.43 1.13 5.88
N LEU A 105 -3.08 0.19 6.56
CA LEU A 105 -4.18 -0.59 5.99
C LEU A 105 -5.51 -0.17 6.63
N ALA A 106 -6.46 0.26 5.80
CA ALA A 106 -7.86 0.43 6.21
C ALA A 106 -8.61 -0.88 5.96
N VAL A 107 -9.26 -1.40 7.01
CA VAL A 107 -10.05 -2.64 6.95
C VAL A 107 -11.51 -2.34 7.29
N CYS A 108 -12.41 -2.66 6.37
CA CYS A 108 -13.86 -2.58 6.56
C CYS A 108 -14.45 -3.97 6.77
N THR A 109 -15.22 -4.15 7.84
CA THR A 109 -15.90 -5.42 8.16
C THR A 109 -17.31 -5.47 7.56
N ALA A 110 -17.89 -6.67 7.46
CA ALA A 110 -19.29 -6.87 7.06
C ALA A 110 -20.31 -6.25 8.04
N GLU A 111 -19.89 -6.02 9.29
CA GLU A 111 -20.63 -5.29 10.34
C GLU A 111 -20.53 -3.75 10.21
N GLY A 112 -19.76 -3.27 9.23
CA GLY A 112 -19.57 -1.85 8.95
C GLY A 112 -18.63 -1.10 9.89
N ARG A 113 -17.77 -1.82 10.64
CA ARG A 113 -16.61 -1.23 11.35
C ARG A 113 -15.45 -0.99 10.38
N VAL A 114 -14.83 0.19 10.46
CA VAL A 114 -13.62 0.58 9.75
C VAL A 114 -12.52 0.95 10.75
N LYS A 115 -11.41 0.22 10.68
CA LYS A 115 -10.24 0.37 11.55
C LYS A 115 -8.96 0.52 10.73
N LEU A 116 -8.01 1.29 11.26
CA LEU A 116 -6.70 1.51 10.66
C LEU A 116 -5.62 0.71 11.39
N TYR A 117 -4.76 0.05 10.62
CA TYR A 117 -3.69 -0.82 11.11
C TYR A 117 -2.33 -0.42 10.53
N ARG A 118 -1.27 -0.63 11.33
CA ARG A 118 0.15 -0.54 10.91
C ARG A 118 0.83 -1.91 10.99
N PRO A 119 1.94 -2.14 10.27
CA PRO A 119 2.79 -3.28 10.53
C PRO A 119 3.30 -3.30 11.99
N PRO A 120 3.52 -4.48 12.58
CA PRO A 120 4.29 -4.61 13.80
C PRO A 120 5.77 -4.37 13.48
N TYR A 121 6.43 -3.47 14.23
CA TYR A 121 7.83 -3.09 13.93
C TYR A 121 8.72 -2.90 15.16
N SER A 122 8.18 -2.35 16.25
CA SER A 122 8.73 -2.49 17.61
C SER A 122 8.11 -3.66 18.37
N ASP A 123 6.92 -4.06 17.94
CA ASP A 123 6.06 -5.06 18.55
C ASP A 123 6.50 -6.44 18.02
N PHE A 124 6.86 -7.34 18.93
CA PHE A 124 7.48 -8.63 18.59
C PHE A 124 6.45 -9.71 18.22
N CYS A 125 5.60 -9.40 17.23
CA CYS A 125 4.48 -10.23 16.77
C CYS A 125 4.30 -10.19 15.24
N ALA A 126 3.53 -11.12 14.70
CA ALA A 126 3.11 -11.12 13.28
C ALA A 126 1.77 -10.40 13.06
N GLU A 127 0.98 -10.18 14.11
CA GLU A 127 -0.29 -9.46 14.03
C GLU A 127 -0.07 -7.96 13.89
N TRP A 128 -0.82 -7.33 12.99
CA TRP A 128 -0.79 -5.90 12.70
C TRP A 128 -1.56 -5.12 13.75
N ILE A 129 -1.01 -3.96 14.14
CA ILE A 129 -1.47 -3.22 15.30
C ILE A 129 -2.55 -2.22 14.89
N GLU A 130 -3.74 -2.34 15.48
CA GLU A 130 -4.82 -1.35 15.40
C GLU A 130 -4.36 -0.01 16.01
N ILE A 131 -4.65 1.10 15.32
CA ILE A 131 -4.24 2.45 15.73
C ILE A 131 -5.43 3.38 15.95
N VAL A 132 -6.47 3.24 15.11
CA VAL A 132 -7.66 4.12 15.10
C VAL A 132 -8.89 3.34 14.66
N ASP A 133 -9.98 3.41 15.45
CA ASP A 133 -11.33 3.00 15.02
C ASP A 133 -12.08 4.22 14.48
N VAL A 134 -12.12 4.33 13.15
CA VAL A 134 -12.72 5.47 12.45
C VAL A 134 -14.25 5.40 12.51
N SER A 135 -14.84 4.20 12.57
CA SER A 135 -16.28 4.05 12.78
C SER A 135 -16.72 4.49 14.17
N LYS A 136 -15.89 4.31 15.21
CA LYS A 136 -16.15 4.85 16.54
C LYS A 136 -16.12 6.37 16.52
N MET A 137 -15.11 6.97 15.87
CA MET A 137 -15.06 8.43 15.67
C MET A 137 -16.28 8.94 14.89
N LEU A 138 -16.76 8.22 13.87
CA LEU A 138 -17.99 8.56 13.15
C LEU A 138 -19.22 8.51 14.07
N TYR A 139 -19.35 7.46 14.89
CA TYR A 139 -20.44 7.32 15.86
C TYR A 139 -20.43 8.43 16.90
N GLU A 140 -19.27 8.82 17.44
CA GLU A 140 -19.13 9.90 18.41
C GLU A 140 -19.51 11.26 17.80
N ASN A 141 -19.04 11.56 16.58
CA ASN A 141 -19.43 12.77 15.84
C ASN A 141 -20.93 12.82 15.57
N LEU A 142 -21.50 11.78 14.93
CA LEU A 142 -22.94 11.75 14.61
C LEU A 142 -23.82 11.78 15.88
N SER A 143 -23.42 11.11 16.95
CA SER A 143 -24.15 11.14 18.23
C SER A 143 -24.11 12.52 18.90
N SER A 144 -23.02 13.27 18.75
CA SER A 144 -22.94 14.65 19.27
C SER A 144 -23.89 15.61 18.54
N MET A 145 -24.28 15.26 17.31
CA MET A 145 -25.17 16.04 16.43
C MET A 145 -26.57 15.43 16.27
N ASN A 146 -26.98 14.51 17.16
CA ASN A 146 -28.27 13.78 17.07
C ASN A 146 -28.55 13.20 15.66
N PHE A 147 -27.52 12.69 14.98
CA PHE A 147 -27.60 12.14 13.62
C PHE A 147 -28.15 13.11 12.55
N GLY A 148 -28.11 14.42 12.81
CA GLY A 148 -28.66 15.45 11.92
C GLY A 148 -30.17 15.68 12.07
N GLU A 149 -30.81 15.09 13.08
CA GLU A 149 -32.23 15.29 13.36
C GLU A 149 -32.48 16.69 13.92
N SER A 150 -33.36 17.45 13.28
CA SER A 150 -33.78 18.76 13.77
C SER A 150 -34.73 18.60 14.96
N ASN A 151 -34.44 19.30 16.06
CA ASN A 151 -35.26 19.31 17.27
C ASN A 151 -36.57 20.13 17.08
N ASN A 152 -37.42 19.69 16.16
CA ASN A 152 -38.83 20.07 16.14
C ASN A 152 -39.57 19.14 17.12
N PRO A 153 -39.97 19.59 18.32
CA PRO A 153 -40.77 18.77 19.21
C PRO A 153 -42.10 18.47 18.51
N SER A 154 -42.43 17.19 18.37
CA SER A 154 -43.64 16.74 17.69
C SER A 154 -44.88 17.37 18.32
N THR A 155 -45.60 18.21 17.56
CA THR A 155 -46.85 18.82 18.00
C THR A 155 -47.85 17.70 18.31
N SER A 156 -48.25 17.61 19.57
CA SER A 156 -49.07 16.51 20.09
C SER A 156 -50.48 16.49 19.51
N LEU A 157 -51.11 15.31 19.58
CA LEU A 157 -52.48 15.04 19.15
C LEU A 157 -53.47 16.16 19.52
N SER A 158 -54.35 16.47 18.58
CA SER A 158 -55.74 16.81 18.86
C SER A 158 -56.65 15.76 18.24
N LYS A 159 -57.54 15.19 19.04
CA LYS A 159 -58.68 14.37 18.60
C LYS A 159 -59.97 15.02 19.11
N ASP A 160 -61.07 14.64 18.46
CA ASP A 160 -62.45 15.04 18.75
C ASP A 160 -62.70 16.54 18.42
N GLN A 161 -63.83 16.93 17.81
CA GLN A 161 -65.19 16.41 17.97
C GLN A 161 -65.96 16.19 16.64
N LEU A 162 -67.16 15.62 16.77
CA LEU A 162 -68.13 15.32 15.70
C LEU A 162 -69.10 16.49 15.45
N VAL A 163 -69.44 16.75 14.18
CA VAL A 163 -70.75 17.30 13.74
C VAL A 163 -71.13 16.62 12.41
N GLU A 164 -72.42 16.45 12.14
CA GLU A 164 -72.97 15.67 11.01
C GLU A 164 -73.40 16.53 9.80
N HIS A 165 -73.60 15.88 8.64
CA HIS A 165 -74.43 16.25 7.46
C HIS A 165 -74.30 17.67 6.84
N HIS A 166 -74.25 17.84 5.50
CA HIS A 166 -75.25 17.38 4.52
C HIS A 166 -74.67 17.14 3.09
N HIS A 167 -75.56 16.84 2.13
CA HIS A 167 -75.29 16.52 0.71
C HIS A 167 -75.24 17.74 -0.22
N GLU A 168 -74.54 17.59 -1.35
CA GLU A 168 -75.00 17.76 -2.75
C GLU A 168 -73.74 17.66 -3.65
N ASP A 169 -73.53 16.58 -4.40
CA ASP A 169 -74.08 16.23 -5.72
C ASP A 169 -73.43 17.02 -6.89
N ASP A 170 -72.61 16.34 -7.70
CA ASP A 170 -72.91 16.10 -9.13
C ASP A 170 -72.06 14.93 -9.71
N GLU A 171 -72.44 14.44 -10.90
CA GLU A 171 -71.90 13.28 -11.63
C GLU A 171 -70.55 13.59 -12.36
N ARG A 172 -69.74 12.68 -12.97
CA ARG A 172 -69.95 11.38 -13.66
C ARG A 172 -68.73 10.46 -13.44
N ILE A 173 -68.85 9.15 -13.13
CA ILE A 173 -69.22 8.03 -14.03
C ILE A 173 -68.25 7.94 -15.24
N SER A 174 -67.51 6.85 -15.54
CA SER A 174 -67.25 5.52 -14.93
C SER A 174 -66.14 4.83 -15.78
N SER A 175 -65.65 3.58 -15.63
CA SER A 175 -65.44 2.62 -14.53
C SER A 175 -64.63 1.43 -15.07
N LEU A 176 -64.03 0.61 -14.19
CA LEU A 176 -64.10 -0.86 -14.28
C LEU A 176 -63.61 -1.49 -12.96
N LYS A 177 -64.31 -2.52 -12.46
CA LYS A 177 -64.12 -3.06 -11.10
C LYS A 177 -63.56 -4.49 -11.13
N ALA A 178 -62.37 -4.69 -10.60
CA ALA A 178 -61.87 -6.03 -10.26
C ALA A 178 -62.62 -6.57 -9.02
N ARG A 179 -63.47 -7.59 -9.18
CA ARG A 179 -64.28 -8.19 -8.10
C ARG A 179 -63.62 -9.47 -7.56
N LYS A 180 -63.36 -9.52 -6.25
CA LYS A 180 -63.05 -10.77 -5.53
C LYS A 180 -64.21 -11.78 -5.67
N ARG A 181 -63.90 -13.08 -5.79
CA ARG A 181 -64.81 -14.17 -5.38
C ARG A 181 -64.03 -15.36 -4.80
N ARG A 182 -64.76 -16.27 -4.12
CA ARG A 182 -64.24 -17.32 -3.22
C ARG A 182 -64.01 -18.67 -3.94
N LYS A 183 -63.25 -19.55 -3.30
CA LYS A 183 -63.13 -20.98 -3.63
C LYS A 183 -64.49 -21.70 -3.65
N THR A 184 -64.62 -22.72 -4.49
CA THR A 184 -65.44 -23.93 -4.25
C THR A 184 -64.88 -25.08 -5.09
N SER A 185 -65.08 -26.32 -4.63
CA SER A 185 -64.70 -27.58 -5.30
C SER A 185 -65.93 -28.18 -6.03
N ALA A 186 -65.92 -29.31 -6.75
CA ALA A 186 -64.93 -30.40 -6.91
C ALA A 186 -65.15 -31.17 -8.24
N ASN A 187 -64.29 -32.17 -8.50
CA ASN A 187 -64.45 -33.30 -9.44
C ASN A 187 -64.44 -32.99 -10.95
N ASN A 188 -64.17 -33.91 -11.89
CA ASN A 188 -63.27 -35.10 -12.07
C ASN A 188 -63.35 -35.42 -13.61
N ILE A 189 -62.52 -36.20 -14.31
CA ILE A 189 -61.87 -37.51 -14.11
C ILE A 189 -60.64 -37.59 -15.05
N ASN A 190 -59.51 -38.15 -14.57
CA ASN A 190 -58.39 -38.93 -15.20
C ASN A 190 -57.92 -38.64 -16.65
N LEU A 191 -56.73 -39.04 -17.12
CA LEU A 191 -55.68 -39.99 -16.68
C LEU A 191 -54.30 -39.27 -16.81
N HIS A 192 -53.15 -39.72 -16.31
CA HIS A 192 -52.71 -40.86 -15.47
C HIS A 192 -51.58 -40.31 -14.52
N GLU A 193 -50.62 -40.97 -13.85
CA GLU A 193 -50.07 -42.34 -13.73
C GLU A 193 -50.13 -42.82 -12.26
N LYS A 194 -49.29 -43.79 -11.81
CA LYS A 194 -49.25 -44.29 -10.44
C LYS A 194 -47.86 -44.71 -9.90
N ASN A 195 -47.58 -44.24 -8.69
CA ASN A 195 -47.15 -44.96 -7.47
C ASN A 195 -46.14 -46.13 -7.52
N TYR A 196 -45.14 -46.08 -6.62
CA TYR A 196 -44.97 -46.95 -5.43
C TYR A 196 -44.24 -46.08 -4.36
N THR A 197 -44.76 -45.83 -3.16
CA THR A 197 -44.59 -46.58 -1.88
C THR A 197 -43.12 -46.89 -1.53
N ASP A 198 -42.64 -46.71 -0.30
CA ASP A 198 -43.19 -47.41 0.87
C ASP A 198 -43.13 -46.68 2.24
N ARG A 199 -43.59 -47.37 3.30
CA ARG A 199 -43.92 -46.79 4.62
C ARG A 199 -43.30 -47.58 5.80
N ALA A 200 -42.85 -46.82 6.79
CA ALA A 200 -42.35 -47.17 8.14
C ALA A 200 -42.58 -48.60 8.70
N SER A 201 -41.58 -49.09 9.44
CA SER A 201 -41.76 -50.05 10.53
C SER A 201 -41.03 -49.58 11.80
N CYS A 202 -41.47 -50.07 12.97
CA CYS A 202 -40.89 -49.73 14.27
C CYS A 202 -40.35 -51.00 14.95
N SER A 203 -39.40 -50.84 15.87
CA SER A 203 -39.23 -51.78 16.97
C SER A 203 -39.21 -51.01 18.30
N LYS A 204 -39.89 -51.56 19.30
CA LYS A 204 -39.80 -51.14 20.71
C LYS A 204 -39.16 -52.28 21.48
N GLN A 205 -38.30 -51.95 22.43
CA GLN A 205 -38.17 -52.73 23.67
C GLN A 205 -38.09 -51.74 24.82
N ASP A 206 -39.09 -51.80 25.70
CA ASP A 206 -39.15 -50.97 26.90
C ASP A 206 -38.34 -51.65 28.03
N SER A 207 -37.50 -50.89 28.74
CA SER A 207 -37.03 -51.29 30.08
C SER A 207 -36.77 -50.07 30.96
N GLN A 208 -37.24 -50.18 32.20
CA GLN A 208 -37.42 -49.11 33.19
C GLN A 208 -36.08 -48.55 33.73
N ALA A 209 -36.02 -47.25 34.03
CA ALA A 209 -35.53 -46.71 35.31
C ALA A 209 -35.75 -45.18 35.40
N GLU A 210 -35.71 -44.65 36.63
CA GLU A 210 -36.17 -43.30 36.99
C GLU A 210 -35.05 -42.24 37.05
N HIS A 211 -35.47 -40.96 37.05
CA HIS A 211 -34.84 -39.79 37.69
C HIS A 211 -33.47 -39.96 38.40
N ASN A 212 -32.47 -39.15 38.03
CA ASN A 212 -32.21 -37.86 38.72
C ASN A 212 -31.07 -37.00 38.14
N VAL A 213 -30.89 -35.81 38.72
CA VAL A 213 -29.92 -34.74 38.40
C VAL A 213 -28.56 -34.97 39.09
N LEU A 214 -27.45 -34.57 38.44
CA LEU A 214 -26.24 -33.87 38.95
C LEU A 214 -25.11 -33.98 37.87
N GLU A 215 -24.66 -32.89 37.26
CA GLU A 215 -23.45 -32.12 37.62
C GLU A 215 -22.10 -32.86 37.48
N ILE A 216 -21.31 -32.49 36.45
CA ILE A 216 -19.83 -32.52 36.47
C ILE A 216 -19.28 -31.23 35.83
N GLU A 217 -18.87 -30.32 36.71
CA GLU A 217 -17.64 -29.52 36.71
C GLU A 217 -17.06 -28.92 35.40
N VAL A 218 -16.96 -27.57 35.39
CA VAL A 218 -16.00 -26.82 34.56
C VAL A 218 -14.89 -26.28 35.46
N TYR A 219 -13.63 -26.62 35.15
CA TYR A 219 -12.46 -26.17 35.91
C TYR A 219 -12.34 -24.64 35.89
N LYS A 220 -12.26 -24.03 37.08
CA LYS A 220 -11.79 -22.64 37.28
C LYS A 220 -10.41 -22.67 37.92
N GLN A 221 -9.41 -22.07 37.26
CA GLN A 221 -8.20 -21.65 37.96
C GLN A 221 -8.48 -20.37 38.75
N ALA A 222 -7.87 -20.26 39.93
CA ALA A 222 -8.09 -19.16 40.86
C ALA A 222 -7.07 -18.02 40.67
N SER A 223 -7.52 -16.79 40.88
CA SER A 223 -6.68 -15.65 41.23
C SER A 223 -7.20 -15.04 42.54
N ASN A 224 -6.29 -14.57 43.38
CA ASN A 224 -6.63 -14.19 44.76
C ASN A 224 -7.47 -12.92 44.83
N GLY A 225 -8.54 -12.95 45.62
CA GLY A 225 -9.30 -11.76 46.00
C GLY A 225 -8.59 -10.95 47.07
N GLN A 226 -8.77 -9.63 47.03
CA GLN A 226 -8.50 -8.73 48.14
C GLN A 226 -9.59 -7.65 48.14
N ASP A 227 -10.15 -7.35 49.31
CA ASP A 227 -11.51 -6.83 49.40
C ASP A 227 -11.71 -5.33 49.13
N CYS A 228 -12.94 -5.02 48.71
CA CYS A 228 -13.67 -3.76 48.86
C CYS A 228 -12.92 -2.43 48.65
N HIS A 229 -13.35 -1.68 47.62
CA HIS A 229 -14.24 -0.54 47.87
C HIS A 229 -15.15 -0.25 46.66
N SER A 230 -16.40 0.14 46.92
CA SER A 230 -17.42 0.33 45.88
C SER A 230 -17.34 1.72 45.25
N LEU A 231 -16.88 1.80 44.00
CA LEU A 231 -17.07 2.99 43.17
C LEU A 231 -18.52 3.06 42.64
N PRO A 232 -19.07 4.27 42.37
CA PRO A 232 -20.48 4.42 41.99
C PRO A 232 -20.80 3.71 40.67
N LYS A 233 -21.96 3.04 40.61
CA LYS A 233 -22.50 2.54 39.34
C LYS A 233 -22.72 3.72 38.40
N ALA A 234 -21.99 3.74 37.29
CA ALA A 234 -22.23 4.71 36.22
C ALA A 234 -23.71 4.66 35.81
N LEU A 235 -24.34 5.84 35.73
CA LEU A 235 -25.76 5.96 35.42
C LEU A 235 -26.02 5.38 34.04
N LYS A 236 -26.73 4.24 33.96
CA LYS A 236 -27.21 3.72 32.67
C LYS A 236 -28.16 4.75 32.06
N LYS A 237 -27.66 5.57 31.12
CA LYS A 237 -28.50 6.35 30.21
C LYS A 237 -29.46 5.36 29.56
N CYS A 238 -30.75 5.47 29.88
CA CYS A 238 -31.76 4.63 29.26
C CYS A 238 -31.79 4.99 27.77
N SER A 239 -31.56 4.02 26.89
CA SER A 239 -31.64 4.24 25.46
C SER A 239 -33.06 4.65 25.09
N GLN A 240 -33.17 5.80 24.42
CA GLN A 240 -34.44 6.41 24.07
C GLN A 240 -35.21 5.51 23.09
N GLU A 241 -36.51 5.37 23.29
CA GLU A 241 -37.36 4.69 22.31
C GLU A 241 -37.46 5.54 21.03
N ILE A 242 -37.19 4.92 19.89
CA ILE A 242 -37.24 5.55 18.56
C ILE A 242 -38.05 4.70 17.57
N SER A 243 -38.47 5.31 16.47
CA SER A 243 -39.19 4.60 15.41
C SER A 243 -38.28 3.58 14.68
N PRO A 244 -38.87 2.56 14.04
CA PRO A 244 -38.16 1.69 13.11
C PRO A 244 -37.36 2.46 12.05
N GLU A 245 -37.96 3.48 11.44
CA GLU A 245 -37.37 4.27 10.36
C GLU A 245 -36.14 5.06 10.82
N THR A 246 -36.21 5.69 12.00
CA THR A 246 -35.08 6.38 12.63
C THR A 246 -33.98 5.42 13.07
N TYR A 247 -34.32 4.19 13.50
CA TYR A 247 -33.30 3.19 13.78
C TYR A 247 -32.57 2.77 12.50
N VAL A 248 -33.31 2.45 11.43
CA VAL A 248 -32.74 2.01 10.14
C VAL A 248 -31.90 3.11 9.49
N SER A 249 -32.28 4.38 9.57
CA SER A 249 -31.48 5.49 9.02
C SER A 249 -30.16 5.67 9.78
N ARG A 250 -30.20 5.65 11.13
CA ARG A 250 -28.99 5.72 11.98
C ARG A 250 -28.08 4.51 11.78
N GLU A 251 -28.64 3.30 11.65
CA GLU A 251 -27.90 2.09 11.31
C GLU A 251 -27.24 2.21 9.92
N ALA A 252 -27.96 2.70 8.91
CA ALA A 252 -27.46 2.81 7.54
C ALA A 252 -26.33 3.85 7.39
N LEU A 253 -26.35 4.93 8.18
CA LEU A 253 -25.27 5.93 8.25
C LEU A 253 -23.97 5.35 8.83
N LEU A 254 -24.07 4.50 9.85
CA LEU A 254 -22.91 3.90 10.53
C LEU A 254 -22.41 2.60 9.87
N SER A 255 -23.27 1.94 9.09
CA SER A 255 -22.93 0.71 8.38
C SER A 255 -22.06 1.00 7.16
N SER A 256 -20.74 1.07 7.40
CA SER A 256 -19.72 1.15 6.34
C SER A 256 -19.76 -0.08 5.44
N LEU A 257 -19.46 0.07 4.14
CA LEU A 257 -19.50 -1.01 3.15
C LEU A 257 -18.26 -1.08 2.27
N SER A 258 -17.66 0.06 1.96
CA SER A 258 -16.48 0.20 1.09
C SER A 258 -15.52 1.26 1.64
N VAL A 259 -14.21 1.05 1.45
CA VAL A 259 -13.14 1.99 1.83
C VAL A 259 -12.19 2.22 0.66
N ALA A 260 -11.69 3.46 0.52
CA ALA A 260 -10.69 3.80 -0.48
C ALA A 260 -9.80 4.96 0.00
N TRP A 261 -8.48 4.86 -0.20
CA TRP A 261 -7.50 5.91 0.07
C TRP A 261 -7.15 6.72 -1.18
N SER A 262 -6.92 8.03 -1.01
CA SER A 262 -6.19 8.86 -1.96
C SER A 262 -4.69 8.65 -1.81
N SER A 263 -3.93 9.04 -2.83
CA SER A 263 -2.48 9.20 -2.69
C SER A 263 -2.12 10.34 -1.72
N LEU A 264 -0.82 10.46 -1.38
CA LEU A 264 -0.31 11.41 -0.41
C LEU A 264 -0.29 12.84 -0.96
N LEU A 265 -1.12 13.70 -0.38
CA LEU A 265 -1.20 15.11 -0.71
C LEU A 265 -0.12 15.90 0.06
N ARG A 266 0.48 16.91 -0.58
CA ARG A 266 1.47 17.81 0.00
C ARG A 266 1.01 19.27 -0.22
N PHE A 267 0.97 20.09 0.82
CA PHE A 267 0.50 21.49 0.75
C PHE A 267 1.46 22.44 1.47
N SER A 268 1.82 23.56 0.85
CA SER A 268 2.47 24.68 1.52
C SER A 268 1.48 25.45 2.39
N SER A 269 1.79 25.62 3.67
CA SER A 269 1.06 26.55 4.56
C SER A 269 1.51 28.00 4.34
N GLU A 270 0.63 28.85 3.82
CA GLU A 270 0.87 30.31 3.75
C GLU A 270 0.71 31.01 5.10
N ILE A 271 0.04 30.37 6.07
CA ILE A 271 -0.44 30.99 7.31
C ILE A 271 0.68 31.15 8.37
N SER A 272 1.88 30.62 8.10
CA SER A 272 3.06 30.72 8.95
C SER A 272 4.27 31.18 8.15
N SER A 273 5.06 32.11 8.69
CA SER A 273 6.35 32.55 8.12
C SER A 273 7.45 31.46 8.14
N SER A 274 7.12 30.26 8.63
CA SER A 274 7.85 29.01 8.44
C SER A 274 7.09 28.12 7.44
N GLU A 275 7.80 27.60 6.44
CA GLU A 275 7.27 26.75 5.36
C GLU A 275 6.84 25.34 5.85
N ASN A 276 5.75 25.28 6.62
CA ASN A 276 5.19 24.01 7.06
C ASN A 276 4.43 23.34 5.91
N MET A 277 5.05 22.29 5.36
CA MET A 277 4.45 21.39 4.37
C MET A 277 3.49 20.41 5.07
N LEU A 278 2.20 20.70 5.02
CA LEU A 278 1.16 19.78 5.49
C LEU A 278 1.12 18.54 4.57
N ARG A 279 1.20 17.35 5.16
CA ARG A 279 1.14 16.06 4.46
C ARG A 279 -0.02 15.23 4.99
N PHE A 280 -0.97 14.88 4.13
CA PHE A 280 -2.08 13.98 4.51
C PHE A 280 -2.59 13.17 3.31
N SER A 281 -3.18 12.02 3.60
CA SER A 281 -4.02 11.28 2.64
C SER A 281 -5.48 11.36 3.05
N LEU A 282 -6.39 11.29 2.08
CA LEU A 282 -7.82 11.22 2.31
C LEU A 282 -8.28 9.76 2.33
N LEU A 283 -9.12 9.41 3.30
CA LEU A 283 -9.81 8.13 3.38
C LEU A 283 -11.30 8.36 3.14
N ALA A 284 -11.84 7.82 2.06
CA ALA A 284 -13.27 7.74 1.83
C ALA A 284 -13.82 6.44 2.45
N ILE A 285 -14.96 6.57 3.15
CA ILE A 285 -15.74 5.45 3.69
C ILE A 285 -17.18 5.58 3.17
N GLY A 286 -17.60 4.63 2.34
CA GLY A 286 -18.95 4.57 1.76
C GLY A 286 -19.90 3.72 2.61
N SER A 287 -21.13 4.20 2.80
CA SER A 287 -22.10 3.60 3.73
C SER A 287 -23.34 2.99 3.06
N LYS A 288 -24.11 2.26 3.86
CA LYS A 288 -25.43 1.69 3.52
C LYS A 288 -26.50 2.74 3.26
N SER A 289 -26.36 3.97 3.78
CA SER A 289 -27.24 5.10 3.48
C SER A 289 -26.96 5.79 2.14
N GLY A 290 -25.96 5.34 1.37
CA GLY A 290 -25.51 6.04 0.16
C GLY A 290 -24.65 7.29 0.44
N SER A 291 -24.30 7.51 1.71
CA SER A 291 -23.42 8.60 2.14
C SER A 291 -21.96 8.18 2.03
N VAL A 292 -21.06 9.13 1.84
CA VAL A 292 -19.61 8.93 1.92
C VAL A 292 -19.03 9.90 2.93
N SER A 293 -18.37 9.40 3.97
CA SER A 293 -17.57 10.22 4.88
C SER A 293 -16.12 10.26 4.40
N ILE A 294 -15.52 11.44 4.40
CA ILE A 294 -14.14 11.68 3.96
C ILE A 294 -13.33 12.17 5.15
N TRP A 295 -12.24 11.47 5.43
CA TRP A 295 -11.37 11.70 6.58
C TRP A 295 -9.98 12.13 6.10
N LYS A 296 -9.41 13.16 6.73
CA LYS A 296 -7.98 13.47 6.60
C LYS A 296 -7.21 12.60 7.57
N VAL A 297 -6.16 11.94 7.11
CA VAL A 297 -5.18 11.26 7.97
C VAL A 297 -3.82 11.87 7.67
N HIS A 298 -3.17 12.42 8.69
CA HIS A 298 -1.92 13.15 8.54
C HIS A 298 -0.72 12.21 8.62
N ALA A 299 0.25 12.42 7.73
CA ALA A 299 1.51 11.70 7.77
C ALA A 299 2.38 12.20 8.94
N PRO A 300 3.24 11.36 9.54
CA PRO A 300 4.20 11.81 10.55
C PRO A 300 5.06 12.98 10.08
N GLU A 301 5.33 13.95 10.96
CA GLU A 301 6.23 15.06 10.67
C GLU A 301 7.68 14.57 10.45
N CYS A 302 8.10 13.60 11.25
CA CYS A 302 9.43 12.99 11.25
C CYS A 302 9.36 11.49 11.58
N TYR A 303 10.33 10.72 11.09
CA TYR A 303 10.40 9.26 11.26
C TYR A 303 11.54 8.90 12.22
N HIS A 304 11.21 8.41 13.42
CA HIS A 304 12.18 8.07 14.47
C HIS A 304 12.07 6.60 14.87
N ILE A 305 13.23 5.94 15.04
CA ILE A 305 13.31 4.53 15.43
C ILE A 305 12.73 4.29 16.85
N GLU A 306 12.84 5.29 17.73
CA GLU A 306 12.54 5.17 19.16
C GLU A 306 11.12 5.64 19.56
N ARG A 307 10.50 6.56 18.81
CA ARG A 307 9.21 7.17 19.17
C ARG A 307 8.05 6.40 18.54
N THR A 308 7.75 5.22 19.08
CA THR A 308 6.98 4.21 18.35
C THR A 308 5.45 4.33 18.44
N ASN A 309 4.93 5.01 19.46
CA ASN A 309 3.53 4.91 19.89
C ASN A 309 2.68 6.17 19.56
N VAL A 310 3.02 6.90 18.50
CA VAL A 310 2.24 8.06 18.04
C VAL A 310 1.18 7.59 17.04
N SER A 311 -0.09 7.62 17.44
CA SER A 311 -1.22 7.45 16.52
C SER A 311 -1.26 8.61 15.51
N PRO A 312 -1.62 8.38 14.23
CA PRO A 312 -1.76 9.47 13.27
C PRO A 312 -2.92 10.38 13.65
N MET A 313 -2.81 11.68 13.33
CA MET A 313 -3.92 12.61 13.49
C MET A 313 -4.98 12.31 12.42
N VAL A 314 -6.22 12.07 12.85
CA VAL A 314 -7.35 11.71 11.99
C VAL A 314 -8.49 12.70 12.23
N GLU A 315 -8.97 13.34 11.17
CA GLU A 315 -10.01 14.37 11.21
C GLU A 315 -11.14 14.05 10.23
N LEU A 316 -12.41 14.20 10.66
CA LEU A 316 -13.55 14.14 9.75
C LEU A 316 -13.61 15.45 8.94
N HIS A 317 -13.42 15.36 7.63
CA HIS A 317 -13.37 16.53 6.75
C HIS A 317 -14.71 16.86 6.12
N ALA A 318 -15.44 15.86 5.62
CA ALA A 318 -16.73 16.06 4.95
C ALA A 318 -17.63 14.81 5.03
N ILE A 319 -18.95 15.02 4.94
CA ILE A 319 -19.92 13.96 4.62
C ILE A 319 -20.71 14.37 3.37
N ILE A 320 -20.71 13.50 2.36
CA ILE A 320 -21.39 13.72 1.07
C ILE A 320 -22.54 12.72 0.95
N GLN A 321 -23.75 13.16 0.61
CA GLN A 321 -24.80 12.23 0.19
C GLN A 321 -24.60 11.86 -1.29
N ALA A 322 -23.83 10.80 -1.54
CA ALA A 322 -23.42 10.43 -2.89
C ALA A 322 -24.54 9.77 -3.68
N HIS A 323 -25.28 8.85 -3.07
CA HIS A 323 -26.25 7.95 -3.72
C HIS A 323 -27.55 7.81 -2.92
N SER A 324 -28.56 7.15 -3.50
CA SER A 324 -29.80 6.80 -2.80
C SER A 324 -29.82 5.34 -2.34
N SER A 325 -28.81 4.57 -2.69
CA SER A 325 -28.56 3.19 -2.26
C SER A 325 -27.11 3.00 -1.84
N TRP A 326 -26.77 1.79 -1.42
CA TRP A 326 -25.51 1.39 -0.80
C TRP A 326 -24.29 1.75 -1.68
N VAL A 327 -23.29 2.41 -1.10
CA VAL A 327 -22.01 2.68 -1.80
C VAL A 327 -21.18 1.40 -1.85
N SER A 328 -21.24 0.68 -2.98
CA SER A 328 -20.65 -0.66 -3.12
C SER A 328 -19.14 -0.62 -3.34
N THR A 329 -18.62 0.41 -4.00
CA THR A 329 -17.22 0.53 -4.39
C THR A 329 -16.83 1.99 -4.66
N MET A 330 -15.54 2.31 -4.48
CA MET A 330 -14.98 3.65 -4.69
C MET A 330 -13.55 3.55 -5.23
N SER A 331 -13.11 4.55 -5.98
CA SER A 331 -11.70 4.70 -6.41
C SER A 331 -11.33 6.17 -6.44
N TRP A 332 -10.09 6.49 -6.05
CA TRP A 332 -9.54 7.85 -6.14
C TRP A 332 -8.68 8.02 -7.39
N GLY A 333 -8.43 9.28 -7.76
CA GLY A 333 -7.36 9.69 -8.66
C GLY A 333 -7.02 11.16 -8.43
N ILE A 334 -5.86 11.60 -8.94
CA ILE A 334 -5.42 13.00 -8.89
C ILE A 334 -4.93 13.38 -10.28
N PHE A 335 -5.25 14.60 -10.72
CA PHE A 335 -4.73 15.16 -11.96
C PHE A 335 -4.16 16.55 -11.74
N GLY A 336 -3.18 16.93 -12.58
CA GLY A 336 -2.44 18.18 -12.42
C GLY A 336 -1.43 18.17 -11.25
N CYS A 337 -0.78 17.04 -10.98
CA CYS A 337 0.20 16.90 -9.88
C CYS A 337 1.41 17.84 -10.02
N ASP A 338 1.77 18.22 -11.25
CA ASP A 338 2.84 19.17 -11.57
C ASP A 338 2.36 20.64 -11.59
N SER A 339 1.09 20.88 -11.29
CA SER A 339 0.51 22.22 -11.17
C SER A 339 0.51 22.71 -9.72
N LEU A 340 0.36 24.02 -9.52
CA LEU A 340 0.22 24.60 -8.17
C LEU A 340 -1.07 24.16 -7.45
N ASN A 341 -2.07 23.65 -8.19
CA ASN A 341 -3.38 23.26 -7.66
C ASN A 341 -3.88 21.94 -8.30
N PRO A 342 -3.29 20.77 -7.97
CA PRO A 342 -3.88 19.47 -8.28
C PRO A 342 -5.35 19.38 -7.85
N GLN A 343 -6.14 18.66 -8.65
CA GLN A 343 -7.55 18.40 -8.38
C GLN A 343 -7.72 16.93 -7.99
N VAL A 344 -8.33 16.71 -6.82
CA VAL A 344 -8.55 15.37 -6.25
C VAL A 344 -9.92 14.87 -6.68
N VAL A 345 -9.93 13.67 -7.26
CA VAL A 345 -11.12 13.05 -7.87
C VAL A 345 -11.48 11.79 -7.10
N LEU A 346 -12.76 11.67 -6.73
CA LEU A 346 -13.33 10.48 -6.10
C LEU A 346 -14.44 9.92 -6.99
N VAL A 347 -14.30 8.68 -7.43
CA VAL A 347 -15.32 7.93 -8.16
C VAL A 347 -16.08 7.03 -7.17
N THR A 348 -17.40 7.00 -7.29
CA THR A 348 -18.30 6.26 -6.38
C THR A 348 -19.30 5.43 -7.19
N GLY A 349 -19.41 4.14 -6.89
CA GLY A 349 -20.38 3.21 -7.47
C GLY A 349 -21.41 2.74 -6.44
N SER A 350 -22.62 2.46 -6.90
CA SER A 350 -23.77 2.14 -6.04
C SER A 350 -24.43 0.79 -6.39
N CYS A 351 -25.10 0.19 -5.40
CA CYS A 351 -26.06 -0.88 -5.61
C CYS A 351 -27.31 -0.43 -6.39
N ASP A 352 -27.58 0.87 -6.53
CA ASP A 352 -28.57 1.42 -7.48
C ASP A 352 -28.05 1.53 -8.93
N GLY A 353 -26.88 0.97 -9.22
CA GLY A 353 -26.29 0.90 -10.55
C GLY A 353 -25.71 2.22 -11.08
N SER A 354 -25.91 3.34 -10.37
CA SER A 354 -25.35 4.63 -10.77
C SER A 354 -23.87 4.78 -10.38
N VAL A 355 -23.16 5.60 -11.17
CA VAL A 355 -21.74 5.92 -10.96
C VAL A 355 -21.56 7.43 -11.05
N LYS A 356 -20.91 8.01 -10.03
CA LYS A 356 -20.72 9.46 -9.89
C LYS A 356 -19.28 9.79 -9.54
N ILE A 357 -18.78 10.85 -10.16
CA ILE A 357 -17.45 11.41 -9.98
C ILE A 357 -17.58 12.75 -9.25
N TRP A 358 -16.82 12.87 -8.17
CA TRP A 358 -16.74 14.04 -7.30
C TRP A 358 -15.35 14.66 -7.39
N MET A 359 -15.25 15.98 -7.28
CA MET A 359 -13.99 16.71 -7.44
C MET A 359 -13.85 17.80 -6.37
N SER A 360 -12.64 17.95 -5.84
CA SER A 360 -12.25 18.98 -4.88
C SER A 360 -10.94 19.66 -5.29
N ASN A 361 -10.79 20.94 -4.96
CA ASN A 361 -9.58 21.72 -5.22
C ASN A 361 -8.69 21.75 -3.96
N ASN A 362 -7.37 21.92 -4.14
CA ASN A 362 -6.41 22.10 -3.05
C ASN A 362 -6.86 23.11 -1.98
N GLU A 363 -7.32 24.29 -2.39
CA GLU A 363 -7.79 25.34 -1.48
C GLU A 363 -8.94 24.90 -0.58
N ASP A 364 -9.89 24.12 -1.12
CA ASP A 364 -11.09 23.65 -0.42
C ASP A 364 -10.77 22.48 0.53
N LEU A 365 -9.68 21.75 0.25
CA LEU A 365 -9.10 20.74 1.13
C LEU A 365 -8.25 21.35 2.25
N GLN A 366 -7.55 22.47 2.00
CA GLN A 366 -6.71 23.12 3.00
C GLN A 366 -7.54 23.87 4.06
N LYS A 367 -8.64 24.52 3.66
CA LYS A 367 -9.51 25.29 4.57
C LYS A 367 -10.29 24.36 5.51
N SER A 368 -10.39 24.74 6.79
CA SER A 368 -11.24 24.08 7.77
C SER A 368 -12.70 24.51 7.58
N VAL A 369 -13.39 23.86 6.64
CA VAL A 369 -14.80 24.11 6.31
C VAL A 369 -15.70 23.28 7.23
N ASP A 370 -16.91 23.78 7.54
CA ASP A 370 -17.94 23.01 8.24
C ASP A 370 -18.18 21.64 7.56
N VAL A 371 -18.21 20.55 8.31
CA VAL A 371 -18.28 19.15 7.79
C VAL A 371 -19.43 18.89 6.80
N TYR A 372 -20.49 19.71 6.84
CA TYR A 372 -21.69 19.62 6.01
C TYR A 372 -21.70 20.60 4.81
N LYS A 373 -20.72 21.50 4.72
CA LYS A 373 -20.52 22.41 3.60
C LYS A 373 -19.43 21.83 2.70
N SER A 374 -19.85 20.96 1.79
CA SER A 374 -18.98 20.03 1.07
C SER A 374 -17.87 20.70 0.24
N SER A 375 -16.61 20.53 0.63
CA SER A 375 -15.42 20.82 -0.20
C SER A 375 -15.35 19.99 -1.49
N PHE A 376 -16.19 18.96 -1.63
CA PHE A 376 -16.33 18.13 -2.83
C PHE A 376 -17.61 18.49 -3.59
N SER A 377 -17.45 18.73 -4.89
CA SER A 377 -18.55 19.01 -5.83
C SER A 377 -18.84 17.80 -6.72
N LEU A 378 -20.09 17.62 -7.16
CA LEU A 378 -20.43 16.62 -8.16
C LEU A 378 -19.91 17.08 -9.53
N PHE A 379 -18.88 16.41 -10.05
CA PHE A 379 -18.28 16.73 -11.34
C PHE A 379 -19.08 16.12 -12.50
N LYS A 380 -19.44 14.84 -12.37
CA LYS A 380 -20.19 14.11 -13.40
C LYS A 380 -20.96 12.95 -12.80
N GLN A 381 -22.24 12.83 -13.13
CA GLN A 381 -22.92 11.52 -13.11
C GLN A 381 -22.61 10.83 -14.44
N VAL A 382 -21.89 9.70 -14.38
CA VAL A 382 -21.45 8.93 -15.54
C VAL A 382 -22.54 7.96 -15.96
N VAL A 383 -23.02 7.16 -15.02
CA VAL A 383 -24.11 6.20 -15.20
C VAL A 383 -25.31 6.63 -14.35
N ALA A 384 -26.49 6.65 -14.96
CA ALA A 384 -27.76 6.91 -14.28
C ALA A 384 -28.16 5.72 -13.36
N VAL A 385 -29.23 5.88 -12.57
CA VAL A 385 -29.79 4.75 -11.79
C VAL A 385 -30.18 3.62 -12.74
N ASN A 386 -29.73 2.40 -12.43
CA ASN A 386 -29.81 1.23 -13.31
C ASN A 386 -30.15 -0.01 -12.45
N PRO A 387 -31.05 -0.92 -12.90
CA PRO A 387 -31.38 -2.13 -12.14
C PRO A 387 -30.19 -3.08 -11.89
N VAL A 388 -29.08 -2.92 -12.61
CA VAL A 388 -27.86 -3.71 -12.43
C VAL A 388 -26.88 -2.98 -11.50
N GLN A 389 -26.67 -3.53 -10.30
CA GLN A 389 -25.70 -3.03 -9.31
C GLN A 389 -24.25 -2.97 -9.85
N VAL A 390 -23.50 -1.95 -9.41
CA VAL A 390 -22.05 -1.87 -9.59
C VAL A 390 -21.38 -2.75 -8.55
N SER A 391 -20.49 -3.67 -8.96
CA SER A 391 -19.76 -4.58 -8.07
C SER A 391 -18.31 -4.17 -7.82
N THR A 392 -17.65 -3.53 -8.80
CA THR A 392 -16.27 -3.03 -8.68
C THR A 392 -16.01 -1.85 -9.62
N LEU A 393 -15.00 -1.04 -9.34
CA LEU A 393 -14.53 0.08 -10.14
C LEU A 393 -13.02 0.04 -10.25
N SER A 394 -12.47 0.49 -11.39
CA SER A 394 -11.05 0.80 -11.55
C SER A 394 -10.91 2.14 -12.27
N PHE A 395 -10.18 3.07 -11.68
CA PHE A 395 -10.00 4.43 -12.20
C PHE A 395 -8.53 4.78 -12.25
N VAL A 396 -8.08 5.30 -13.40
CA VAL A 396 -6.71 5.75 -13.62
C VAL A 396 -6.70 7.10 -14.33
N VAL A 397 -5.76 7.95 -13.95
CA VAL A 397 -5.47 9.20 -14.67
C VAL A 397 -4.11 9.06 -15.34
N SER A 398 -4.06 9.22 -16.66
CA SER A 398 -2.80 9.41 -17.37
C SER A 398 -2.60 10.90 -17.63
N ASN A 399 -1.59 11.47 -16.96
CA ASN A 399 -1.14 12.83 -17.24
C ASN A 399 -0.52 12.91 -18.66
N HIS A 400 0.14 11.84 -19.14
CA HIS A 400 0.75 11.78 -20.47
C HIS A 400 -0.27 11.90 -21.61
N TYR A 401 -1.42 11.24 -21.49
CA TYR A 401 -2.51 11.33 -22.48
C TYR A 401 -3.57 12.37 -22.14
N ASN A 402 -3.36 13.16 -21.08
CA ASN A 402 -4.31 14.15 -20.55
C ASN A 402 -5.75 13.57 -20.43
N ALA A 403 -5.84 12.32 -19.96
CA ALA A 403 -7.05 11.52 -20.00
C ALA A 403 -7.28 10.73 -18.71
N MET A 404 -8.55 10.56 -18.34
CA MET A 404 -8.99 9.68 -17.26
C MET A 404 -9.70 8.46 -17.85
N HIS A 405 -9.32 7.26 -17.42
CA HIS A 405 -9.97 6.00 -17.83
C HIS A 405 -10.69 5.37 -16.63
N LEU A 406 -11.96 5.01 -16.82
CA LEU A 406 -12.84 4.45 -15.80
C LEU A 406 -13.45 3.14 -16.32
N ALA A 407 -13.15 2.03 -15.64
CA ALA A 407 -13.78 0.75 -15.86
C ALA A 407 -14.81 0.48 -14.75
N ILE A 408 -16.00 0.02 -15.15
CA ILE A 408 -17.15 -0.21 -14.26
C ILE A 408 -17.57 -1.68 -14.37
N GLY A 409 -17.35 -2.46 -13.32
CA GLY A 409 -17.73 -3.87 -13.24
C GLY A 409 -19.11 -4.02 -12.61
N LYS A 410 -19.95 -4.90 -13.19
CA LYS A 410 -21.36 -5.04 -12.78
C LYS A 410 -21.69 -6.43 -12.22
N GLY A 411 -22.74 -6.47 -11.41
CA GLY A 411 -23.34 -7.71 -10.88
C GLY A 411 -23.92 -8.66 -11.94
N SER A 412 -24.07 -8.20 -13.19
CA SER A 412 -24.49 -9.00 -14.35
C SER A 412 -23.36 -9.77 -15.04
N GLY A 413 -22.09 -9.54 -14.65
CA GLY A 413 -20.92 -10.03 -15.39
C GLY A 413 -20.52 -9.18 -16.61
N SER A 414 -21.26 -8.12 -16.90
CA SER A 414 -20.84 -7.11 -17.87
C SER A 414 -19.95 -6.04 -17.27
N PHE A 415 -19.15 -5.39 -18.11
CA PHE A 415 -18.36 -4.23 -17.76
C PHE A 415 -18.53 -3.10 -18.79
N GLU A 416 -18.31 -1.87 -18.35
CA GLU A 416 -18.24 -0.68 -19.20
C GLU A 416 -16.88 0.00 -19.07
N VAL A 417 -16.42 0.61 -20.15
CA VAL A 417 -15.24 1.49 -20.14
C VAL A 417 -15.63 2.87 -20.63
N TRP A 418 -15.27 3.87 -19.83
CA TRP A 418 -15.51 5.28 -20.05
C TRP A 418 -14.18 6.04 -20.06
N LYS A 419 -14.04 6.99 -20.99
CA LYS A 419 -12.88 7.87 -21.12
C LYS A 419 -13.29 9.31 -20.95
N CYS A 420 -12.48 10.07 -20.24
CA CYS A 420 -12.63 11.52 -20.12
C CYS A 420 -11.37 12.22 -20.60
N GLU A 421 -11.51 13.08 -21.59
CA GLU A 421 -10.46 14.02 -21.98
C GLU A 421 -10.43 15.18 -20.97
N ILE A 422 -9.33 15.38 -20.26
CA ILE A 422 -9.26 16.32 -19.12
C ILE A 422 -9.43 17.77 -19.59
N SER A 423 -8.92 18.08 -20.79
CA SER A 423 -9.02 19.39 -21.46
C SER A 423 -10.46 19.79 -21.78
N THR A 424 -11.25 18.92 -22.41
CA THR A 424 -12.64 19.24 -22.80
C THR A 424 -13.67 18.84 -21.75
N ARG A 425 -13.28 18.04 -20.75
CA ARG A 425 -14.15 17.48 -19.68
C ARG A 425 -15.34 16.67 -20.22
N LYS A 426 -15.25 16.20 -21.47
CA LYS A 426 -16.22 15.29 -22.09
C LYS A 426 -16.01 13.88 -21.55
N PHE A 427 -17.11 13.18 -21.31
CA PHE A 427 -17.12 11.77 -20.95
C PHE A 427 -17.76 10.98 -22.08
N GLU A 428 -17.03 10.01 -22.61
CA GLU A 428 -17.47 9.16 -23.71
C GLU A 428 -17.41 7.70 -23.26
N GLN A 429 -18.48 6.95 -23.55
CA GLN A 429 -18.49 5.51 -23.34
C GLN A 429 -17.82 4.84 -24.54
N ILE A 430 -16.72 4.15 -24.29
CA ILE A 430 -15.98 3.40 -25.32
C ILE A 430 -16.67 2.06 -25.57
N VAL A 431 -16.91 1.30 -24.51
CA VAL A 431 -17.39 -0.09 -24.59
C VAL A 431 -18.41 -0.38 -23.48
N SER A 432 -19.36 -1.25 -23.82
CA SER A 432 -20.15 -2.05 -22.90
C SER A 432 -20.09 -3.50 -23.39
N SER A 433 -19.56 -4.42 -22.59
CA SER A 433 -19.35 -5.81 -23.00
C SER A 433 -19.75 -6.80 -21.90
N ASN A 434 -20.35 -7.92 -22.32
CA ASN A 434 -20.69 -9.05 -21.45
C ASN A 434 -19.48 -9.99 -21.31
N ALA A 435 -18.43 -9.52 -20.65
CA ALA A 435 -17.17 -10.26 -20.48
C ALA A 435 -17.32 -11.60 -19.73
N HIS A 436 -18.20 -11.63 -18.72
CA HIS A 436 -18.30 -12.73 -17.78
C HIS A 436 -19.74 -13.21 -17.62
N ASN A 437 -19.89 -14.48 -17.24
CA ASN A 437 -21.18 -15.14 -17.01
C ASN A 437 -21.69 -14.95 -15.57
N GLN A 438 -20.84 -14.45 -14.66
CA GLN A 438 -21.18 -14.07 -13.29
C GLN A 438 -20.59 -12.70 -12.93
N VAL A 439 -21.00 -12.15 -11.79
CA VAL A 439 -20.53 -10.89 -11.17
C VAL A 439 -19.05 -10.60 -11.46
N VAL A 440 -18.75 -9.43 -12.05
CA VAL A 440 -17.36 -8.95 -12.16
C VAL A 440 -16.84 -8.64 -10.75
N THR A 441 -15.82 -9.35 -10.29
CA THR A 441 -15.33 -9.29 -8.91
C THR A 441 -14.12 -8.39 -8.76
N GLY A 442 -13.36 -8.13 -9.82
CA GLY A 442 -12.20 -7.22 -9.78
C GLY A 442 -11.88 -6.64 -11.16
N LEU A 443 -11.34 -5.42 -11.17
CA LEU A 443 -10.87 -4.70 -12.34
C LEU A 443 -9.56 -3.98 -11.97
N ALA A 444 -8.54 -4.03 -12.84
CA ALA A 444 -7.28 -3.34 -12.60
C ALA A 444 -6.67 -2.80 -13.91
N TRP A 445 -6.37 -1.50 -13.96
CA TRP A 445 -5.72 -0.84 -15.11
C TRP A 445 -4.20 -0.87 -14.92
N SER A 446 -3.46 -1.35 -15.93
CA SER A 446 -2.00 -1.19 -16.01
C SER A 446 -1.59 -0.26 -17.15
N TYR A 447 -0.31 0.15 -17.15
CA TYR A 447 0.30 0.97 -18.20
C TYR A 447 -0.55 2.20 -18.56
N ASP A 448 -0.86 3.04 -17.56
CA ASP A 448 -1.65 4.28 -17.70
C ASP A 448 -3.09 4.11 -18.23
N GLY A 449 -3.65 2.90 -18.16
CA GLY A 449 -4.99 2.58 -18.65
C GLY A 449 -5.01 2.01 -20.07
N ARG A 450 -3.88 1.52 -20.58
CA ARG A 450 -3.81 0.83 -21.87
C ARG A 450 -4.19 -0.64 -21.79
N CYS A 451 -3.94 -1.31 -20.66
CA CYS A 451 -4.35 -2.69 -20.44
C CYS A 451 -5.26 -2.77 -19.21
N LEU A 452 -6.32 -3.57 -19.29
CA LEU A 452 -7.30 -3.79 -18.23
C LEU A 452 -7.42 -5.28 -17.96
N TYR A 453 -7.26 -5.68 -16.72
CA TYR A 453 -7.64 -7.02 -16.25
C TYR A 453 -9.07 -6.98 -15.72
N SER A 454 -9.88 -7.97 -16.10
CA SER A 454 -11.16 -8.28 -15.46
C SER A 454 -11.15 -9.69 -14.89
N CYS A 455 -11.74 -9.86 -13.72
CA CYS A 455 -11.99 -11.18 -13.14
C CYS A 455 -13.41 -11.29 -12.60
N SER A 456 -13.91 -12.52 -12.53
CA SER A 456 -15.28 -12.82 -12.11
C SER A 456 -15.37 -14.03 -11.19
N GLN A 457 -16.50 -14.09 -10.48
CA GLN A 457 -16.95 -15.25 -9.74
C GLN A 457 -17.12 -16.50 -10.63
N ASP A 458 -17.21 -16.37 -11.96
CA ASP A 458 -17.17 -17.50 -12.91
C ASP A 458 -15.77 -18.14 -13.08
N ASN A 459 -14.78 -17.70 -12.29
CA ASN A 459 -13.39 -18.14 -12.25
C ASN A 459 -12.52 -17.68 -13.43
N TYR A 460 -13.09 -17.07 -14.48
CA TYR A 460 -12.31 -16.54 -15.58
C TYR A 460 -11.63 -15.22 -15.21
N VAL A 461 -10.45 -15.04 -15.81
CA VAL A 461 -9.69 -13.78 -15.80
C VAL A 461 -9.37 -13.47 -17.26
N LEU A 462 -9.77 -12.28 -17.70
CA LEU A 462 -9.63 -11.82 -19.07
C LEU A 462 -8.77 -10.55 -19.06
N ASN A 463 -8.03 -10.34 -20.15
CA ASN A 463 -7.21 -9.17 -20.35
C ASN A 463 -7.66 -8.43 -21.62
N TRP A 464 -7.68 -7.10 -21.52
CA TRP A 464 -8.21 -6.22 -22.55
C TRP A 464 -7.19 -5.12 -22.87
N ILE A 465 -6.91 -4.88 -24.15
CA ILE A 465 -6.07 -3.74 -24.57
C ILE A 465 -6.96 -2.64 -25.13
N LEU A 466 -6.78 -1.42 -24.63
CA LEU A 466 -7.44 -0.19 -25.05
C LEU A 466 -6.58 0.54 -26.09
N CYS A 467 -6.93 0.38 -27.36
CA CYS A 467 -6.36 1.12 -28.47
C CYS A 467 -7.29 2.28 -28.86
N GLU A 468 -6.81 3.51 -28.66
CA GLU A 468 -7.55 4.76 -28.90
C GLU A 468 -8.92 4.84 -28.19
N ASN A 469 -9.98 4.43 -28.88
CA ASN A 469 -11.38 4.37 -28.44
C ASN A 469 -12.00 2.98 -28.70
N THR A 470 -11.18 1.91 -28.77
CA THR A 470 -11.62 0.52 -28.95
C THR A 470 -10.94 -0.39 -27.94
N ILE A 471 -11.66 -1.39 -27.41
CA ILE A 471 -11.07 -2.43 -26.55
C ILE A 471 -11.15 -3.79 -27.24
N SER A 472 -10.06 -4.56 -27.18
CA SER A 472 -9.99 -5.94 -27.67
C SER A 472 -9.57 -6.88 -26.54
N GLU A 473 -10.15 -8.09 -26.53
CA GLU A 473 -9.64 -9.17 -25.68
C GLU A 473 -8.29 -9.66 -26.24
N VAL A 474 -7.31 -9.85 -25.37
CA VAL A 474 -5.97 -10.32 -25.73
C VAL A 474 -5.58 -11.45 -24.78
N PRO A 475 -5.10 -12.61 -25.27
CA PRO A 475 -4.75 -13.73 -24.41
C PRO A 475 -3.69 -13.33 -23.40
N ILE A 476 -3.89 -13.75 -22.14
CA ILE A 476 -2.86 -13.60 -21.10
C ILE A 476 -1.65 -14.48 -21.52
N PRO A 477 -0.41 -13.96 -21.48
CA PRO A 477 0.77 -14.68 -21.93
C PRO A 477 0.90 -16.08 -21.31
N ALA A 478 1.14 -17.08 -22.16
CA ALA A 478 1.31 -18.48 -21.75
C ALA A 478 2.77 -18.84 -21.40
N ASN A 479 3.71 -17.93 -21.69
CA ASN A 479 5.14 -18.09 -21.45
C ASN A 479 5.56 -17.23 -20.23
N THR A 480 5.91 -17.86 -19.12
CA THR A 480 6.52 -17.18 -17.95
C THR A 480 8.05 -17.32 -17.98
N PRO A 481 8.85 -16.23 -17.91
CA PRO A 481 10.25 -16.35 -17.51
C PRO A 481 10.34 -16.85 -16.06
N GLY A 482 11.38 -17.63 -15.76
CA GLY A 482 11.66 -18.19 -14.43
C GLY A 482 11.19 -19.65 -14.25
N LEU A 483 11.50 -20.23 -13.09
CA LEU A 483 11.20 -21.63 -12.79
C LEU A 483 9.70 -21.95 -12.86
N SER A 484 9.39 -23.17 -13.29
CA SER A 484 8.07 -23.77 -13.09
C SER A 484 7.70 -23.79 -11.60
N SER A 485 6.48 -23.34 -11.30
CA SER A 485 5.89 -23.43 -9.97
C SER A 485 5.63 -24.90 -9.62
N THR A 486 6.61 -25.54 -8.98
CA THR A 486 6.57 -26.94 -8.51
C THR A 486 5.80 -27.09 -7.19
N THR A 487 4.77 -26.27 -7.01
CA THR A 487 3.87 -26.29 -5.86
C THR A 487 2.60 -27.08 -6.21
N ASP A 488 2.35 -28.17 -5.47
CA ASP A 488 1.19 -29.07 -5.65
C ASP A 488 -0.16 -28.43 -5.20
N LEU A 489 -0.43 -27.19 -5.61
CA LEU A 489 -1.77 -26.59 -5.47
C LEU A 489 -2.61 -26.98 -6.70
N PRO A 490 -3.79 -27.61 -6.52
CA PRO A 490 -4.60 -28.08 -7.63
C PRO A 490 -5.28 -26.91 -8.37
N ASP A 491 -5.37 -27.03 -9.70
CA ASP A 491 -5.98 -26.02 -10.59
C ASP A 491 -7.53 -25.94 -10.47
N ASP A 492 -8.12 -26.74 -9.58
CA ASP A 492 -9.55 -26.84 -9.30
C ASP A 492 -10.08 -25.62 -8.53
N PHE A 493 -10.07 -24.46 -9.18
CA PHE A 493 -10.62 -23.21 -8.64
C PHE A 493 -12.12 -23.05 -8.93
N LEU A 494 -12.85 -22.52 -7.95
CA LEU A 494 -14.30 -22.31 -8.01
C LEU A 494 -14.69 -20.89 -8.46
N SER A 495 -13.90 -19.88 -8.10
CA SER A 495 -14.22 -18.46 -8.35
C SER A 495 -13.01 -17.56 -8.15
N CYS A 496 -12.83 -16.53 -8.98
CA CYS A 496 -11.87 -15.44 -8.75
C CYS A 496 -12.58 -14.27 -8.05
N LEU A 497 -12.00 -13.73 -6.96
CA LEU A 497 -12.62 -12.68 -6.14
C LEU A 497 -11.85 -11.34 -6.12
N GLY A 498 -10.76 -11.22 -6.87
CA GLY A 498 -10.06 -9.95 -7.05
C GLY A 498 -8.78 -10.05 -7.86
N VAL A 499 -8.35 -8.89 -8.36
CA VAL A 499 -7.11 -8.69 -9.11
C VAL A 499 -6.42 -7.40 -8.65
N ALA A 500 -5.11 -7.44 -8.46
CA ALA A 500 -4.28 -6.28 -8.14
C ALA A 500 -2.96 -6.32 -8.93
N LEU A 501 -2.33 -5.16 -9.10
CA LEU A 501 -1.11 -4.99 -9.90
C LEU A 501 0.07 -4.58 -9.02
N SER A 502 1.28 -4.97 -9.42
CA SER A 502 2.52 -4.58 -8.75
C SER A 502 2.85 -3.09 -8.99
N PRO A 503 3.67 -2.44 -8.12
CA PRO A 503 4.00 -1.01 -8.26
C PRO A 503 4.68 -0.61 -9.58
N GLY A 504 5.44 -1.52 -10.22
CA GLY A 504 6.03 -1.33 -11.54
C GLY A 504 5.13 -1.79 -12.71
N ASN A 505 3.90 -2.24 -12.44
CA ASN A 505 2.98 -2.86 -13.40
C ASN A 505 3.48 -4.16 -14.07
N LEU A 506 4.60 -4.76 -13.67
CA LEU A 506 5.14 -5.95 -14.36
C LEU A 506 4.52 -7.28 -13.90
N ALA A 507 3.83 -7.32 -12.76
CA ALA A 507 3.17 -8.52 -12.21
C ALA A 507 1.72 -8.25 -11.79
N VAL A 508 0.92 -9.33 -11.81
CA VAL A 508 -0.50 -9.34 -11.45
C VAL A 508 -0.72 -10.37 -10.35
N ALA A 509 -1.43 -9.98 -9.28
CA ALA A 509 -1.86 -10.87 -8.22
C ALA A 509 -3.36 -11.13 -8.37
N LEU A 510 -3.74 -12.41 -8.43
CA LEU A 510 -5.13 -12.88 -8.46
C LEU A 510 -5.45 -13.61 -7.17
N VAL A 511 -6.70 -13.56 -6.71
CA VAL A 511 -7.14 -14.38 -5.57
C VAL A 511 -8.34 -15.25 -5.95
N ARG A 512 -8.15 -16.57 -5.86
CA ARG A 512 -9.13 -17.59 -6.22
C ARG A 512 -9.50 -18.47 -5.03
N ASN A 513 -10.77 -18.83 -4.92
CA ASN A 513 -11.23 -19.88 -4.01
C ASN A 513 -11.03 -21.25 -4.66
N PHE A 514 -10.59 -22.25 -3.89
CA PHE A 514 -10.57 -23.64 -4.36
C PHE A 514 -11.98 -24.23 -4.36
N ASN A 515 -12.22 -25.19 -5.25
CA ASN A 515 -13.38 -26.07 -5.15
C ASN A 515 -13.13 -27.13 -4.07
N VAL A 516 -13.55 -26.81 -2.84
CA VAL A 516 -13.33 -27.63 -1.64
C VAL A 516 -13.93 -29.04 -1.75
N GLU A 517 -14.88 -29.27 -2.67
CA GLU A 517 -15.47 -30.59 -2.93
C GLU A 517 -14.57 -31.51 -3.77
N LEU A 518 -13.62 -30.95 -4.53
CA LEU A 518 -12.61 -31.68 -5.31
C LEU A 518 -11.29 -31.88 -4.54
N LEU A 519 -11.01 -31.02 -3.56
CA LEU A 519 -9.84 -31.14 -2.68
C LEU A 519 -9.90 -32.40 -1.80
N ASN A 520 -8.73 -32.94 -1.45
CA ASN A 520 -8.67 -34.03 -0.47
C ASN A 520 -9.22 -33.56 0.91
N PRO A 521 -10.27 -34.21 1.47
CA PRO A 521 -11.00 -33.74 2.65
C PRO A 521 -10.24 -33.91 3.99
N MET A 522 -9.16 -34.69 4.00
CA MET A 522 -8.31 -34.85 5.18
C MET A 522 -7.11 -33.90 5.19
N TYR A 523 -6.51 -33.61 4.03
CA TYR A 523 -5.25 -32.87 3.94
C TYR A 523 -5.40 -31.45 3.38
N GLN A 524 -5.92 -31.33 2.15
CA GLN A 524 -5.99 -30.05 1.42
C GLN A 524 -7.15 -29.17 1.93
N ALA A 525 -8.39 -29.69 1.91
CA ALA A 525 -9.60 -28.92 2.23
C ALA A 525 -9.63 -28.26 3.63
N ARG A 526 -8.77 -28.73 4.55
CA ARG A 526 -8.63 -28.21 5.92
C ARG A 526 -7.64 -27.06 6.01
N SER A 527 -6.56 -27.12 5.24
CA SER A 527 -5.42 -26.20 5.29
C SER A 527 -5.45 -25.15 4.17
N GLN A 528 -6.18 -25.41 3.09
CA GLN A 528 -6.23 -24.61 1.87
C GLN A 528 -7.68 -24.42 1.44
N LYS A 529 -8.14 -23.16 1.36
CA LYS A 529 -9.49 -22.79 0.91
C LYS A 529 -9.49 -21.76 -0.22
N ALA A 530 -8.37 -21.06 -0.37
CA ALA A 530 -8.10 -20.15 -1.48
C ALA A 530 -6.60 -20.11 -1.75
N ALA A 531 -6.19 -19.46 -2.84
CA ALA A 531 -4.81 -19.13 -3.14
C ALA A 531 -4.69 -17.72 -3.72
N VAL A 532 -3.50 -17.13 -3.55
CA VAL A 532 -3.01 -16.00 -4.35
C VAL A 532 -2.16 -16.57 -5.47
N GLU A 533 -2.48 -16.27 -6.72
CA GLU A 533 -1.66 -16.59 -7.89
C GLU A 533 -0.93 -15.35 -8.37
N PHE A 534 0.26 -15.54 -8.95
CA PHE A 534 1.04 -14.48 -9.58
C PHE A 534 1.29 -14.76 -11.06
N LEU A 535 0.89 -13.80 -11.90
CA LEU A 535 1.08 -13.82 -13.36
C LEU A 535 1.98 -12.65 -13.78
N TRP A 536 2.75 -12.82 -14.86
CA TRP A 536 3.53 -11.73 -15.44
C TRP A 536 2.67 -10.89 -16.40
N ASN A 537 2.77 -9.57 -16.28
CA ASN A 537 2.14 -8.60 -17.17
C ASN A 537 3.09 -8.11 -18.30
N GLY A 538 4.40 -8.29 -18.11
CA GLY A 538 5.43 -7.67 -18.97
C GLY A 538 5.50 -8.15 -20.42
N ALA A 539 4.75 -9.16 -20.85
CA ALA A 539 4.66 -9.58 -22.26
C ALA A 539 3.55 -8.86 -23.05
N GLN A 540 3.00 -7.74 -22.57
CA GLN A 540 1.86 -7.05 -23.19
C GLN A 540 2.20 -5.73 -23.89
N GLN A 541 1.43 -5.37 -24.91
CA GLN A 541 1.65 -4.15 -25.70
C GLN A 541 1.30 -2.87 -24.92
N SER A 542 2.29 -2.31 -24.21
CA SER A 542 2.18 -1.00 -23.55
C SER A 542 2.31 0.21 -24.49
N GLY A 543 2.57 0.00 -25.79
CA GLY A 543 2.26 0.98 -26.83
C GLY A 543 3.18 2.22 -26.94
N GLU A 544 4.47 2.02 -27.15
CA GLU A 544 5.39 3.01 -27.73
C GLU A 544 6.32 2.24 -28.70
N SER A 545 5.84 1.97 -29.92
CA SER A 545 6.52 1.13 -30.93
C SER A 545 6.28 1.64 -32.35
N GLU A 546 6.83 2.81 -32.66
CA GLU A 546 7.37 3.05 -34.00
C GLU A 546 8.81 2.50 -33.99
N ASP A 547 9.12 1.61 -34.93
CA ASP A 547 10.46 1.07 -35.26
C ASP A 547 11.38 0.64 -34.11
N SER A 548 11.04 -0.44 -33.41
CA SER A 548 12.02 -1.27 -32.69
C SER A 548 12.81 -2.15 -33.68
N SER A 549 14.15 -2.16 -33.56
CA SER A 549 15.10 -2.71 -34.53
C SER A 549 14.99 -4.21 -34.81
N GLU A 550 15.40 -4.64 -36.02
CA GLU A 550 15.27 -6.03 -36.49
C GLU A 550 16.10 -7.07 -35.70
N THR A 551 17.01 -6.64 -34.82
CA THR A 551 18.07 -7.45 -34.20
C THR A 551 17.67 -8.14 -32.89
N VAL A 552 16.78 -9.12 -32.99
CA VAL A 552 16.72 -10.26 -32.05
C VAL A 552 16.57 -11.56 -32.86
N THR A 553 17.31 -12.57 -32.42
CA THR A 553 17.56 -13.88 -33.05
C THR A 553 16.34 -14.83 -32.98
N GLU A 554 16.54 -16.12 -33.29
CA GLU A 554 15.48 -17.14 -33.40
C GLU A 554 14.66 -17.33 -32.11
N ALA A 555 13.47 -17.92 -32.24
CA ALA A 555 12.48 -18.08 -31.17
C ALA A 555 12.92 -19.10 -30.09
N ILE A 556 13.78 -18.64 -29.17
CA ILE A 556 14.30 -19.40 -28.04
C ILE A 556 13.24 -19.53 -26.93
N LEU A 557 13.14 -20.72 -26.33
CA LEU A 557 12.26 -21.05 -25.19
C LEU A 557 10.75 -20.76 -25.38
N GLY A 558 10.27 -20.70 -26.63
CA GLY A 558 8.83 -20.63 -26.94
C GLY A 558 8.22 -19.22 -26.93
N PHE A 559 9.00 -18.19 -26.59
CA PHE A 559 8.59 -16.80 -26.74
C PHE A 559 8.62 -16.37 -28.22
N SER A 560 7.62 -15.60 -28.63
CA SER A 560 7.59 -14.92 -29.93
C SER A 560 8.44 -13.65 -29.92
N LYS A 561 8.92 -13.21 -31.10
CA LYS A 561 9.67 -11.96 -31.25
C LYS A 561 8.90 -10.73 -30.74
N ASN A 562 7.57 -10.76 -30.85
CA ASN A 562 6.69 -9.70 -30.34
C ASN A 562 6.67 -9.68 -28.79
N GLU A 563 6.58 -10.84 -28.12
CA GLU A 563 6.65 -10.91 -26.66
C GLU A 563 7.98 -10.34 -26.12
N PHE A 564 9.10 -10.60 -26.78
CA PHE A 564 10.40 -9.99 -26.42
C PHE A 564 10.39 -8.47 -26.55
N ALA A 565 9.90 -7.94 -27.68
CA ALA A 565 9.76 -6.49 -27.88
C ALA A 565 8.83 -5.86 -26.82
N TYR A 566 7.74 -6.53 -26.44
CA TYR A 566 6.86 -6.08 -25.36
C TYR A 566 7.55 -6.12 -23.99
N TRP A 567 8.32 -7.16 -23.67
CA TRP A 567 9.12 -7.22 -22.44
C TRP A 567 10.16 -6.11 -22.36
N GLU A 568 10.89 -5.86 -23.44
CA GLU A 568 11.83 -4.74 -23.57
C GLU A 568 11.11 -3.40 -23.34
N SER A 569 10.02 -3.13 -24.07
CA SER A 569 9.21 -1.92 -23.90
C SER A 569 8.70 -1.74 -22.47
N ASN A 570 8.25 -2.83 -21.82
CA ASN A 570 7.70 -2.79 -20.47
C ASN A 570 8.77 -2.59 -19.40
N PHE A 571 9.97 -3.17 -19.56
CA PHE A 571 11.11 -2.85 -18.69
C PHE A 571 11.51 -1.38 -18.83
N LEU A 572 11.63 -0.87 -20.07
CA LEU A 572 11.99 0.52 -20.32
C LEU A 572 10.92 1.50 -19.82
N TRP A 573 9.63 1.18 -19.96
CA TRP A 573 8.53 1.96 -19.40
C TRP A 573 8.57 1.97 -17.87
N SER A 574 8.70 0.81 -17.22
CA SER A 574 8.81 0.74 -15.75
C SER A 574 10.01 1.55 -15.24
N LEU A 575 11.16 1.44 -15.92
CA LEU A 575 12.38 2.22 -15.64
C LEU A 575 12.25 3.72 -15.92
N LYS A 576 11.29 4.15 -16.75
CA LYS A 576 10.90 5.56 -16.98
C LYS A 576 10.04 6.03 -15.79
N GLU A 577 9.04 5.26 -15.38
CA GLU A 577 8.15 5.58 -14.26
C GLU A 577 8.89 5.71 -12.92
N PHE A 578 9.85 4.83 -12.64
CA PHE A 578 10.64 4.93 -11.40
C PHE A 578 11.58 6.14 -11.34
N LYS A 579 11.69 6.96 -12.41
CA LYS A 579 12.41 8.25 -12.37
C LYS A 579 11.60 9.36 -11.67
N ASP A 580 10.27 9.23 -11.58
CA ASP A 580 9.43 10.16 -10.82
C ASP A 580 9.80 10.15 -9.34
N LEU A 581 9.95 11.35 -8.76
CA LEU A 581 10.28 11.57 -7.35
C LEU A 581 9.07 11.41 -6.43
N ASN A 582 7.85 11.44 -6.96
CA ASN A 582 6.62 11.18 -6.21
C ASN A 582 6.38 9.68 -6.00
N LYS A 583 6.75 8.83 -6.98
CA LYS A 583 6.67 7.37 -6.87
C LYS A 583 7.78 6.80 -5.97
N PRO A 584 7.49 5.82 -5.09
CA PRO A 584 8.52 5.17 -4.28
C PRO A 584 9.38 4.21 -5.11
N LEU A 585 10.63 4.00 -4.70
CA LEU A 585 11.57 3.16 -5.44
C LEU A 585 11.41 1.68 -5.06
N VAL A 586 10.37 1.04 -5.61
CA VAL A 586 9.96 -0.33 -5.26
C VAL A 586 10.05 -1.25 -6.47
N LEU A 587 11.31 -1.49 -6.86
CA LEU A 587 11.74 -2.22 -8.06
C LEU A 587 11.57 -3.76 -7.98
N TRP A 588 10.69 -4.29 -7.12
CA TRP A 588 10.66 -5.75 -6.83
C TRP A 588 10.28 -6.58 -8.06
N ASP A 589 9.21 -6.21 -8.75
CA ASP A 589 8.67 -6.93 -9.90
C ASP A 589 9.64 -6.88 -11.09
N MET A 590 10.24 -5.72 -11.33
CA MET A 590 11.30 -5.51 -12.32
C MET A 590 12.54 -6.38 -12.03
N VAL A 591 13.04 -6.37 -10.79
CA VAL A 591 14.20 -7.17 -10.38
C VAL A 591 13.89 -8.67 -10.45
N ALA A 592 12.69 -9.10 -10.04
CA ALA A 592 12.28 -10.49 -10.10
C ALA A 592 12.15 -10.99 -11.54
N ALA A 593 11.55 -10.20 -12.44
CA ALA A 593 11.45 -10.54 -13.85
C ALA A 593 12.83 -10.52 -14.55
N MET A 594 13.68 -9.53 -14.29
CA MET A 594 15.04 -9.50 -14.83
C MET A 594 15.91 -10.66 -14.33
N LEU A 595 15.77 -11.09 -13.07
CA LEU A 595 16.43 -12.29 -12.56
C LEU A 595 15.90 -13.57 -13.21
N ALA A 596 14.58 -13.67 -13.39
CA ALA A 596 13.94 -14.77 -14.09
C ALA A 596 14.41 -14.89 -15.54
N PHE A 597 14.63 -13.75 -16.23
CA PHE A 597 15.29 -13.71 -17.53
C PHE A 597 16.78 -14.03 -17.47
N LYS A 598 17.56 -13.50 -16.51
CA LYS A 598 19.02 -13.79 -16.41
C LYS A 598 19.28 -15.30 -16.27
N GLN A 599 18.40 -16.02 -15.55
CA GLN A 599 18.49 -17.48 -15.40
C GLN A 599 18.24 -18.28 -16.69
N SER A 600 17.54 -17.71 -17.68
CA SER A 600 17.18 -18.39 -18.94
C SER A 600 17.90 -17.87 -20.18
N MET A 601 18.14 -16.55 -20.24
CA MET A 601 18.56 -15.76 -21.40
C MET A 601 19.27 -14.48 -20.91
N PRO A 602 20.52 -14.55 -20.41
CA PRO A 602 21.24 -13.38 -19.88
C PRO A 602 21.45 -12.26 -20.92
N GLU A 603 21.75 -12.63 -22.16
CA GLU A 603 21.94 -11.71 -23.31
C GLU A 603 20.79 -10.72 -23.48
N PHE A 604 19.54 -11.14 -23.22
CA PHE A 604 18.36 -10.27 -23.30
C PHE A 604 18.35 -9.22 -22.17
N VAL A 605 18.78 -9.59 -20.96
CA VAL A 605 18.90 -8.66 -19.83
C VAL A 605 20.00 -7.64 -20.10
N GLU A 606 21.15 -8.09 -20.63
CA GLU A 606 22.26 -7.23 -21.05
C GLU A 606 21.83 -6.24 -22.14
N LEU A 607 21.08 -6.69 -23.15
CA LEU A 607 20.53 -5.82 -24.21
C LEU A 607 19.60 -4.74 -23.63
N VAL A 608 18.62 -5.13 -22.81
CA VAL A 608 17.67 -4.20 -22.16
C VAL A 608 18.40 -3.18 -21.28
N LEU A 609 19.40 -3.63 -20.51
CA LEU A 609 20.17 -2.75 -19.63
C LEU A 609 21.12 -1.83 -20.41
N THR A 610 21.79 -2.31 -21.46
CA THR A 610 22.65 -1.50 -22.34
C THR A 610 21.85 -0.39 -23.01
N LYS A 611 20.66 -0.73 -23.54
CA LYS A 611 19.71 0.23 -24.12
C LYS A 611 19.23 1.26 -23.10
N TRP A 612 18.80 0.82 -21.91
CA TRP A 612 18.40 1.70 -20.82
C TRP A 612 19.53 2.65 -20.38
N LEU A 613 20.76 2.14 -20.29
CA LEU A 613 21.96 2.89 -19.92
C LEU A 613 22.30 3.97 -20.96
N SER A 614 22.42 3.60 -22.25
CA SER A 614 22.68 4.56 -23.33
C SER A 614 21.62 5.67 -23.37
N VAL A 615 20.33 5.31 -23.37
CA VAL A 615 19.23 6.30 -23.41
C VAL A 615 19.18 7.16 -22.15
N SER A 616 19.44 6.61 -20.96
CA SER A 616 19.30 7.35 -19.69
C SER A 616 20.51 8.18 -19.27
N TYR A 617 21.73 7.84 -19.73
CA TYR A 617 22.97 8.51 -19.35
C TYR A 617 23.64 9.27 -20.51
N LEU A 618 23.46 8.84 -21.76
CA LEU A 618 24.01 9.52 -22.94
C LEU A 618 22.94 10.31 -23.72
N GLY A 619 21.66 9.94 -23.58
CA GLY A 619 20.52 10.65 -24.18
C GLY A 619 20.16 10.21 -25.61
N PHE A 620 20.80 9.16 -26.13
CA PHE A 620 20.53 8.61 -27.46
C PHE A 620 20.68 7.08 -27.47
N HIS A 621 20.05 6.41 -28.44
CA HIS A 621 20.29 4.99 -28.68
C HIS A 621 21.67 4.81 -29.34
N ALA A 622 22.45 3.86 -28.83
CA ALA A 622 23.76 3.54 -29.41
C ALA A 622 24.12 2.10 -29.10
N ASP A 623 24.39 1.34 -30.17
CA ASP A 623 24.76 -0.07 -30.11
C ASP A 623 26.26 -0.16 -29.77
N ILE A 624 26.57 0.04 -28.49
CA ILE A 624 27.92 0.11 -27.91
C ILE A 624 28.07 -1.03 -26.91
N SER A 625 29.20 -1.74 -26.93
CA SER A 625 29.51 -2.78 -25.94
C SER A 625 29.65 -2.20 -24.52
N MET A 626 29.37 -3.00 -23.49
CA MET A 626 29.49 -2.55 -22.10
C MET A 626 30.90 -2.03 -21.75
N GLU A 627 31.96 -2.66 -22.26
CA GLU A 627 33.35 -2.20 -22.12
C GLU A 627 33.55 -0.73 -22.55
N ASP A 628 32.94 -0.37 -23.67
CA ASP A 628 33.10 0.91 -24.33
C ASP A 628 32.05 1.94 -23.82
N LEU A 629 30.96 1.46 -23.21
CA LEU A 629 29.89 2.25 -22.61
C LEU A 629 30.24 2.73 -21.18
N VAL A 630 30.81 1.86 -20.34
CA VAL A 630 31.15 2.17 -18.93
C VAL A 630 32.07 3.42 -18.79
N PRO A 631 33.15 3.60 -19.58
CA PRO A 631 34.01 4.78 -19.51
C PRO A 631 33.39 6.07 -20.06
N LYS A 632 32.24 5.98 -20.73
CA LYS A 632 31.43 7.13 -21.18
C LYS A 632 30.44 7.52 -20.08
N ILE A 633 29.70 6.54 -19.55
CA ILE A 633 28.69 6.72 -18.51
C ILE A 633 29.25 7.23 -17.17
N THR A 634 30.37 6.69 -16.71
CA THR A 634 31.01 7.11 -15.44
C THR A 634 31.38 8.60 -15.42
N LYS A 635 31.79 9.16 -16.57
CA LYS A 635 32.07 10.62 -16.72
C LYS A 635 30.81 11.49 -16.63
N CYS A 636 29.63 10.92 -16.84
CA CYS A 636 28.35 11.61 -16.79
C CYS A 636 27.67 11.54 -15.42
N PHE A 637 28.19 10.78 -14.45
CA PHE A 637 27.56 10.57 -13.14
C PHE A 637 27.28 11.86 -12.36
N SER A 638 28.17 12.85 -12.43
CA SER A 638 27.96 14.17 -11.83
C SER A 638 26.86 15.00 -12.50
N ALA A 639 26.47 14.68 -13.73
CA ALA A 639 25.45 15.38 -14.50
C ALA A 639 24.03 14.76 -14.41
N VAL A 640 23.89 13.53 -13.89
CA VAL A 640 22.58 12.83 -13.83
C VAL A 640 21.92 12.85 -12.44
N PRO A 641 20.59 12.66 -12.35
CA PRO A 641 19.86 12.69 -11.08
C PRO A 641 20.26 11.58 -10.12
N SER A 642 20.28 11.87 -8.81
CA SER A 642 20.61 10.87 -7.78
C SER A 642 19.69 9.65 -7.86
N ARG A 643 18.42 9.88 -8.22
CA ARG A 643 17.40 8.84 -8.45
C ARG A 643 17.82 7.81 -9.52
N LEU A 644 18.55 8.23 -10.55
CA LEU A 644 19.03 7.33 -11.61
C LEU A 644 20.20 6.46 -11.13
N LEU A 645 21.10 7.05 -10.34
CA LEU A 645 22.20 6.34 -9.66
C LEU A 645 21.66 5.32 -8.65
N HIS A 646 20.57 5.64 -7.95
CA HIS A 646 19.86 4.70 -7.07
C HIS A 646 19.29 3.50 -7.82
N ILE A 647 18.65 3.71 -8.98
CA ILE A 647 18.14 2.63 -9.83
C ILE A 647 19.30 1.75 -10.31
N LEU A 648 20.39 2.35 -10.81
CA LEU A 648 21.60 1.62 -11.24
C LEU A 648 22.15 0.74 -10.11
N ASN A 649 22.34 1.31 -8.92
CA ASN A 649 22.92 0.58 -7.79
C ASN A 649 22.02 -0.56 -7.29
N VAL A 650 20.69 -0.48 -7.48
CA VAL A 650 19.80 -1.62 -7.24
C VAL A 650 19.98 -2.68 -8.33
N ILE A 651 19.98 -2.32 -9.61
CA ILE A 651 20.15 -3.26 -10.72
C ILE A 651 21.49 -3.99 -10.64
N SER A 652 22.60 -3.26 -10.49
CA SER A 652 23.93 -3.85 -10.38
C SER A 652 24.03 -4.81 -9.18
N ARG A 653 23.49 -4.44 -8.00
CA ARG A 653 23.52 -5.29 -6.79
C ARG A 653 22.50 -6.42 -6.74
N ARG A 654 21.45 -6.40 -7.57
CA ARG A 654 20.32 -7.35 -7.48
C ARG A 654 20.07 -8.19 -8.71
N VAL A 655 20.45 -7.73 -9.89
CA VAL A 655 20.28 -8.44 -11.16
C VAL A 655 21.64 -8.96 -11.62
N MET A 656 22.59 -8.07 -11.86
CA MET A 656 23.87 -8.45 -12.50
C MET A 656 24.81 -9.17 -11.52
N LEU A 657 25.16 -8.55 -10.38
CA LEU A 657 26.00 -9.17 -9.34
C LEU A 657 25.22 -10.11 -8.40
N SER A 658 24.13 -10.73 -8.89
CA SER A 658 23.18 -11.50 -8.06
C SER A 658 23.75 -12.81 -7.49
N GLU A 659 24.76 -13.40 -8.14
CA GLU A 659 25.51 -14.55 -7.59
C GLU A 659 26.41 -14.18 -6.40
N LEU A 660 26.84 -12.91 -6.30
CA LEU A 660 27.71 -12.45 -5.23
C LEU A 660 26.91 -12.07 -3.98
N LYS A 661 27.32 -12.57 -2.82
CA LYS A 661 26.70 -12.19 -1.54
C LYS A 661 26.95 -10.71 -1.28
N THR A 662 25.97 -9.99 -0.74
CA THR A 662 26.07 -8.52 -0.51
C THR A 662 27.30 -8.10 0.32
N VAL A 663 27.71 -8.94 1.27
CA VAL A 663 28.93 -8.75 2.09
C VAL A 663 30.21 -8.91 1.27
N GLU A 664 30.19 -9.76 0.24
CA GLU A 664 31.31 -9.94 -0.71
C GLU A 664 31.37 -8.78 -1.71
N ILE A 665 30.23 -8.32 -2.24
CA ILE A 665 30.18 -7.10 -3.07
C ILE A 665 30.79 -5.93 -2.28
N ASN A 666 30.35 -5.72 -1.03
CA ASN A 666 30.87 -4.66 -0.17
C ASN A 666 32.38 -4.81 0.15
N ARG A 667 32.95 -6.02 0.03
CA ARG A 667 34.39 -6.29 0.20
C ARG A 667 35.19 -6.08 -1.11
N LYS A 668 34.66 -6.50 -2.25
CA LYS A 668 35.26 -6.25 -3.59
C LYS A 668 35.32 -4.75 -3.90
N LEU A 669 34.28 -3.99 -3.50
CA LEU A 669 34.24 -2.51 -3.50
C LEU A 669 35.23 -1.83 -2.52
N GLN A 670 35.96 -2.59 -1.69
CA GLN A 670 37.03 -2.10 -0.80
C GLN A 670 38.42 -2.53 -1.29
N GLY A 671 38.57 -2.78 -2.59
CA GLY A 671 39.85 -3.09 -3.24
C GLY A 671 40.32 -4.55 -3.12
N GLN A 672 39.53 -5.44 -2.52
CA GLN A 672 39.85 -6.87 -2.43
C GLN A 672 39.28 -7.64 -3.63
N ARG A 673 39.81 -7.36 -4.82
CA ARG A 673 39.46 -8.04 -6.08
C ARG A 673 40.35 -9.28 -6.30
N THR A 674 39.80 -10.29 -6.98
CA THR A 674 40.53 -11.46 -7.53
C THR A 674 40.40 -11.42 -9.06
N ASN A 675 41.32 -12.04 -9.79
CA ASN A 675 41.50 -11.85 -11.24
C ASN A 675 40.47 -12.59 -12.13
N ASP A 676 39.28 -12.89 -11.61
CA ASP A 676 38.30 -13.76 -12.25
C ASP A 676 37.07 -12.95 -12.70
N GLU A 677 36.66 -13.17 -13.96
CA GLU A 677 35.44 -12.66 -14.64
C GLU A 677 35.39 -11.15 -14.96
N GLU A 678 35.73 -10.82 -16.21
CA GLU A 678 35.87 -9.45 -16.74
C GLU A 678 34.56 -8.64 -16.71
N GLU A 679 33.41 -9.27 -16.98
CA GLU A 679 32.08 -8.60 -16.97
C GLU A 679 31.66 -8.18 -15.54
N ILE A 680 31.99 -9.01 -14.54
CA ILE A 680 31.74 -8.70 -13.13
C ILE A 680 32.56 -7.47 -12.70
N ASP A 681 33.78 -7.29 -13.21
CA ASP A 681 34.59 -6.10 -12.91
C ASP A 681 33.97 -4.81 -13.48
N LEU A 682 33.40 -4.85 -14.69
CA LEU A 682 32.68 -3.71 -15.29
C LEU A 682 31.49 -3.26 -14.43
N TRP A 683 30.67 -4.20 -13.95
CA TRP A 683 29.52 -3.89 -13.08
C TRP A 683 29.92 -3.46 -11.67
N LEU A 684 30.98 -4.06 -11.09
CA LEU A 684 31.57 -3.59 -9.84
C LEU A 684 32.10 -2.16 -9.97
N LYS A 685 32.75 -1.83 -11.09
CA LYS A 685 33.27 -0.48 -11.39
C LYS A 685 32.14 0.56 -11.52
N LEU A 686 31.07 0.25 -12.25
CA LEU A 686 29.88 1.12 -12.30
C LEU A 686 29.31 1.40 -10.91
N LEU A 687 29.21 0.36 -10.08
CA LEU A 687 28.69 0.45 -8.71
C LEU A 687 29.63 1.24 -7.79
N GLU A 688 30.93 1.07 -7.90
CA GLU A 688 31.95 1.79 -7.12
C GLU A 688 31.94 3.30 -7.41
N GLU A 689 31.96 3.66 -8.69
CA GLU A 689 31.89 5.04 -9.16
C GLU A 689 30.57 5.73 -8.76
N SER A 690 29.44 5.02 -8.86
CA SER A 690 28.10 5.53 -8.53
C SER A 690 27.89 5.69 -7.02
N GLU A 691 28.36 4.73 -6.21
CA GLU A 691 28.33 4.87 -4.74
C GLU A 691 29.30 5.95 -4.23
N ARG A 692 30.38 6.26 -4.97
CA ARG A 692 31.25 7.41 -4.66
C ARG A 692 30.53 8.74 -4.94
N GLU A 693 29.97 8.94 -6.13
CA GLU A 693 29.21 10.14 -6.50
C GLU A 693 28.08 10.46 -5.49
N LEU A 694 27.30 9.45 -5.09
CA LEU A 694 26.24 9.62 -4.08
C LEU A 694 26.77 10.01 -2.69
N ARG A 695 27.97 9.52 -2.32
CA ARG A 695 28.66 9.89 -1.06
C ARG A 695 29.24 11.31 -1.14
N GLU A 696 29.75 11.72 -2.30
CA GLU A 696 30.22 13.10 -2.55
C GLU A 696 29.07 14.11 -2.47
N ARG A 697 27.89 13.80 -3.06
CA ARG A 697 26.67 14.61 -2.90
C ARG A 697 26.25 14.77 -1.44
N LEU A 698 26.30 13.69 -0.64
CA LEU A 698 26.00 13.76 0.79
C LEU A 698 26.98 14.65 1.55
N VAL A 699 28.29 14.48 1.32
CA VAL A 699 29.34 15.28 1.99
C VAL A 699 29.17 16.76 1.66
N GLY A 700 28.93 17.10 0.39
CA GLY A 700 28.65 18.47 -0.05
C GLY A 700 27.42 19.08 0.62
N LEU A 701 26.28 18.37 0.60
CA LEU A 701 25.06 18.80 1.30
C LEU A 701 25.28 18.97 2.82
N SER A 702 26.08 18.09 3.44
CA SER A 702 26.39 18.15 4.88
C SER A 702 27.21 19.38 5.23
N PHE A 703 28.28 19.68 4.48
CA PHE A 703 29.08 20.87 4.73
C PHE A 703 28.30 22.17 4.47
N SER A 704 27.48 22.22 3.41
CA SER A 704 26.60 23.38 3.17
C SER A 704 25.55 23.57 4.26
N ALA A 705 24.88 22.51 4.71
CA ALA A 705 23.89 22.60 5.80
C ALA A 705 24.50 23.19 7.08
N TYR A 706 25.72 22.75 7.43
CA TYR A 706 26.45 23.27 8.59
C TYR A 706 26.79 24.77 8.46
N LEU A 707 27.41 25.17 7.34
CA LEU A 707 27.80 26.57 7.11
C LEU A 707 26.58 27.52 7.04
N LEU A 708 25.48 27.06 6.42
CA LEU A 708 24.21 27.79 6.40
C LEU A 708 23.60 27.94 7.80
N SER A 709 23.74 26.93 8.67
CA SER A 709 23.29 27.00 10.06
C SER A 709 24.08 28.02 10.88
N GLU A 710 25.42 27.95 10.87
CA GLU A 710 26.27 28.92 11.59
C GLU A 710 26.03 30.36 11.14
N SER A 711 25.89 30.60 9.82
CA SER A 711 25.61 31.95 9.28
C SER A 711 24.29 32.57 9.77
N SER A 712 23.39 31.75 10.33
CA SER A 712 22.05 32.18 10.78
C SER A 712 21.94 32.49 12.27
N GLN A 713 22.98 32.25 13.08
CA GLN A 713 22.94 32.47 14.53
C GLN A 713 22.82 33.95 14.96
N GLY A 714 22.88 34.91 14.03
CA GLY A 714 22.76 36.34 14.31
C GLY A 714 21.36 36.84 14.70
N THR A 715 20.29 36.06 14.49
CA THR A 715 18.91 36.52 14.73
C THR A 715 17.97 35.41 15.22
N VAL A 716 17.60 35.51 16.51
CA VAL A 716 16.55 34.74 17.20
C VAL A 716 16.92 33.26 17.44
N SER A 717 16.22 32.63 18.40
CA SER A 717 16.45 31.27 18.90
C SER A 717 16.55 30.20 17.79
N PRO A 718 17.39 29.17 17.96
CA PRO A 718 17.51 28.08 16.98
C PRO A 718 16.17 27.37 16.80
N SER A 719 15.55 27.53 15.63
CA SER A 719 14.35 26.78 15.27
C SER A 719 14.71 25.30 15.18
N SER A 720 13.94 24.44 15.84
CA SER A 720 14.21 22.99 15.98
C SER A 720 14.01 22.18 14.70
N TRP A 721 13.98 22.87 13.55
CA TRP A 721 13.31 22.45 12.31
C TRP A 721 14.26 22.28 11.13
N ASN A 722 15.53 22.65 11.27
CA ASN A 722 16.55 22.38 10.25
C ASN A 722 17.22 21.01 10.52
N TRP A 723 17.62 20.33 9.46
CA TRP A 723 18.41 19.12 9.48
C TRP A 723 19.87 19.46 9.86
N CYS A 724 20.40 18.76 10.86
CA CYS A 724 21.76 18.95 11.35
C CYS A 724 22.61 17.72 10.98
N PRO A 725 23.69 17.87 10.20
CA PRO A 725 24.57 16.77 9.84
C PRO A 725 25.38 16.28 11.04
N ALA A 726 25.28 15.00 11.37
CA ALA A 726 26.14 14.34 12.35
C ALA A 726 27.46 13.85 11.70
N GLY A 727 28.50 13.64 12.50
CA GLY A 727 29.76 13.04 12.05
C GLY A 727 30.68 13.92 11.18
N LEU A 728 30.56 15.24 11.28
CA LEU A 728 31.35 16.19 10.49
C LEU A 728 32.88 16.00 10.59
N ALA A 729 33.40 15.40 11.67
CA ALA A 729 34.82 15.05 11.77
C ALA A 729 35.19 13.86 10.86
N GLN A 730 34.35 12.82 10.85
CA GLN A 730 34.50 11.62 10.00
C GLN A 730 34.30 11.96 8.52
N LEU A 731 33.31 12.81 8.19
CA LEU A 731 33.09 13.33 6.83
C LEU A 731 34.32 14.10 6.32
N GLN A 732 34.98 14.90 7.18
CA GLN A 732 36.23 15.57 6.82
C GLN A 732 37.39 14.59 6.64
N GLN A 733 37.55 13.60 7.54
CA GLN A 733 38.59 12.57 7.41
C GLN A 733 38.42 11.75 6.12
N TRP A 734 37.19 11.48 5.70
CA TRP A 734 36.92 10.85 4.41
C TRP A 734 37.40 11.69 3.23
N VAL A 735 37.13 13.01 3.22
CA VAL A 735 37.68 13.93 2.20
C VAL A 735 39.21 13.99 2.26
N GLU A 736 39.82 14.00 3.45
CA GLU A 736 41.28 14.03 3.60
C GLU A 736 41.98 12.74 3.14
N ILE A 737 41.27 11.60 3.09
CA ILE A 737 41.78 10.33 2.54
C ILE A 737 41.61 10.24 1.01
N ASN A 738 40.57 10.85 0.44
CA ASN A 738 40.19 10.67 -0.97
C ASN A 738 40.50 11.88 -1.87
N ARG A 739 41.37 12.80 -1.43
CA ARG A 739 41.66 14.10 -2.10
C ARG A 739 41.95 14.00 -3.59
N ASP A 740 42.72 13.00 -4.02
CA ASP A 740 43.12 12.83 -5.42
C ASP A 740 41.97 12.41 -6.36
N ILE A 741 40.77 12.14 -5.82
CA ILE A 741 39.61 11.58 -6.54
C ILE A 741 38.34 12.44 -6.38
N VAL A 742 38.13 13.07 -5.22
CA VAL A 742 36.89 13.82 -4.93
C VAL A 742 36.81 15.18 -5.63
N HIS A 743 35.58 15.66 -5.86
CA HIS A 743 35.32 16.96 -6.46
C HIS A 743 35.91 18.12 -5.62
N SER A 744 36.73 18.98 -6.23
CA SER A 744 37.54 20.02 -5.54
C SER A 744 36.75 21.05 -4.72
N GLN A 745 35.45 21.20 -4.98
CA GLN A 745 34.56 21.99 -4.12
C GLN A 745 34.42 21.40 -2.70
N LEU A 746 34.49 20.07 -2.56
CA LEU A 746 34.42 19.38 -1.27
C LEU A 746 35.67 19.64 -0.43
N GLU A 747 36.85 19.76 -1.03
CA GLU A 747 38.06 20.18 -0.33
C GLU A 747 37.91 21.61 0.22
N THR A 748 37.42 22.53 -0.63
CA THR A 748 37.18 23.93 -0.27
C THR A 748 36.20 24.03 0.91
N LEU A 749 35.05 23.36 0.82
CA LEU A 749 34.05 23.29 1.89
C LEU A 749 34.59 22.61 3.16
N SER A 750 35.40 21.54 3.03
CA SER A 750 36.03 20.85 4.16
C SER A 750 36.93 21.79 4.95
N VAL A 751 37.76 22.59 4.27
CA VAL A 751 38.64 23.61 4.88
C VAL A 751 37.82 24.72 5.55
N GLU A 752 36.74 25.21 4.91
CA GLU A 752 35.86 26.20 5.51
C GLU A 752 35.20 25.70 6.80
N VAL A 753 34.59 24.50 6.79
CA VAL A 753 34.00 23.86 7.98
C VAL A 753 35.05 23.62 9.07
N LYS A 754 36.29 23.23 8.70
CA LYS A 754 37.41 23.05 9.63
C LYS A 754 37.74 24.38 10.32
N SER A 755 37.81 25.47 9.56
CA SER A 755 38.09 26.82 10.07
C SER A 755 36.96 27.36 10.96
N SER A 756 35.70 27.04 10.65
CA SER A 756 34.54 27.55 11.39
C SER A 756 34.33 26.79 12.70
N ARG A 757 34.49 25.45 12.69
CA ARG A 757 34.49 24.65 13.92
C ARG A 757 35.57 25.12 14.91
N THR A 758 36.75 25.55 14.44
CA THR A 758 37.80 26.15 15.29
C THR A 758 37.50 27.58 15.78
N ARG A 759 36.50 28.28 15.24
CA ARG A 759 36.01 29.57 15.77
C ARG A 759 34.89 29.39 16.80
N SER A 760 34.07 28.36 16.60
CA SER A 760 32.97 27.99 17.50
C SER A 760 33.49 27.39 18.83
N SER A 761 34.55 26.58 18.76
CA SER A 761 35.19 25.95 19.93
C SER A 761 36.14 26.88 20.70
N ASN A 762 35.61 27.93 21.32
CA ASN A 762 36.34 28.85 22.21
C ASN A 762 36.68 28.25 23.59
N SER A 763 37.13 27.00 23.64
CA SER A 763 37.60 26.30 24.84
C SER A 763 38.80 25.41 24.51
N THR A 764 39.87 25.50 25.31
CA THR A 764 41.19 24.90 25.02
C THR A 764 41.26 23.39 25.31
N GLU A 765 40.42 22.60 24.67
CA GLU A 765 40.55 21.15 24.56
C GLU A 765 40.33 20.73 23.10
N THR A 766 41.39 20.78 22.28
CA THR A 766 41.40 20.23 20.92
C THR A 766 41.56 18.71 20.93
N SER A 767 40.67 18.00 21.62
CA SER A 767 40.34 16.64 21.24
C SER A 767 39.38 16.69 20.05
N LEU A 768 39.78 16.13 18.91
CA LEU A 768 38.81 15.48 18.03
C LEU A 768 38.00 14.50 18.90
N GLU A 769 36.70 14.37 18.66
CA GLU A 769 35.90 13.36 19.35
C GLU A 769 36.41 11.96 18.94
N GLU A 770 37.36 11.42 19.72
CA GLU A 770 37.89 10.08 19.50
C GLU A 770 36.75 9.09 19.63
N GLU A 771 36.34 8.49 18.51
CA GLU A 771 35.29 7.48 18.49
C GLU A 771 35.70 6.31 19.37
N LYS A 772 34.79 5.87 20.24
CA LYS A 772 35.04 4.79 21.19
C LYS A 772 34.23 3.56 20.78
N CYS A 773 34.88 2.40 20.86
CA CYS A 773 34.22 1.13 20.61
C CYS A 773 33.05 0.93 21.60
N PRO A 774 31.81 0.69 21.14
CA PRO A 774 30.67 0.50 22.05
C PRO A 774 30.79 -0.74 22.95
N TYR A 775 31.70 -1.67 22.64
CA TYR A 775 31.91 -2.91 23.40
C TYR A 775 33.06 -2.85 24.42
N CYS A 776 34.10 -2.03 24.17
CA CYS A 776 35.29 -1.98 25.06
C CYS A 776 35.84 -0.57 25.35
N ALA A 777 35.16 0.49 24.89
CA ALA A 777 35.53 1.90 25.03
C ALA A 777 36.93 2.31 24.49
N ALA A 778 37.68 1.40 23.87
CA ALA A 778 38.95 1.68 23.21
C ALA A 778 38.76 2.61 21.99
N PRO A 779 39.76 3.45 21.65
CA PRO A 779 39.66 4.37 20.51
C PRO A 779 39.58 3.64 19.18
N VAL A 780 38.91 4.28 18.23
CA VAL A 780 38.63 3.80 16.87
C VAL A 780 39.08 4.87 15.89
N ASN A 781 40.13 4.59 15.13
CA ASN A 781 40.62 5.49 14.09
C ASN A 781 39.76 5.39 12.81
N PHE A 782 39.74 6.46 12.03
CA PHE A 782 39.04 6.49 10.75
C PHE A 782 39.93 5.94 9.63
N HIS A 783 39.51 4.82 9.04
CA HIS A 783 40.23 4.12 7.97
C HIS A 783 39.35 3.80 6.75
N SER A 784 38.03 3.66 6.96
CA SER A 784 37.02 3.41 5.94
C SER A 784 35.71 4.07 6.41
N ALA A 785 34.85 4.43 5.46
CA ALA A 785 33.51 4.97 5.73
C ALA A 785 32.47 3.89 6.12
N GLU A 786 32.81 2.61 5.94
CA GLU A 786 31.89 1.47 6.04
C GLU A 786 32.18 0.59 7.26
N GLU A 787 33.46 0.29 7.50
CA GLU A 787 33.93 -0.60 8.56
C GLU A 787 34.99 0.09 9.43
N ALA A 788 35.06 -0.29 10.69
CA ALA A 788 36.10 0.15 11.62
C ALA A 788 36.54 -0.98 12.56
N PHE A 789 37.71 -0.81 13.16
CA PHE A 789 38.28 -1.73 14.14
C PHE A 789 38.80 -0.93 15.34
N CYS A 790 38.57 -1.41 16.56
CA CYS A 790 39.11 -0.76 17.76
C CYS A 790 40.60 -1.13 17.97
N GLU A 791 41.42 -0.17 18.43
CA GLU A 791 42.80 -0.50 18.82
C GLU A 791 42.79 -1.46 20.03
N SER A 792 43.53 -2.57 19.96
CA SER A 792 43.81 -3.36 21.18
C SER A 792 44.75 -2.54 22.09
N PRO A 793 44.45 -2.40 23.40
CA PRO A 793 45.28 -1.67 24.35
C PRO A 793 46.65 -2.33 24.62
N HIS A 794 47.01 -3.41 23.92
CA HIS A 794 48.29 -4.11 24.07
C HIS A 794 49.25 -3.97 22.87
N GLN A 795 48.81 -3.51 21.69
CA GLN A 795 49.69 -3.38 20.51
C GLN A 795 50.90 -2.46 20.72
N LYS A 796 50.82 -1.49 21.63
CA LYS A 796 51.89 -0.53 21.95
C LYS A 796 52.91 -1.06 22.99
N LYS A 797 52.80 -2.31 23.49
CA LYS A 797 53.81 -2.95 24.35
C LYS A 797 54.59 -4.03 23.58
N LYS A 798 55.92 -3.98 23.66
CA LYS A 798 56.84 -4.89 22.97
C LYS A 798 56.50 -6.36 23.24
N LYS A 799 56.59 -7.20 22.21
CA LYS A 799 56.41 -8.66 22.25
C LYS A 799 57.22 -9.33 23.37
N SER A 800 56.60 -9.54 24.54
CA SER A 800 57.00 -10.62 25.45
C SER A 800 56.50 -11.93 24.86
N LYS A 801 57.37 -12.95 24.78
CA LYS A 801 56.92 -14.31 24.49
C LYS A 801 56.03 -14.84 25.62
N ASP A 802 55.36 -15.95 25.34
CA ASP A 802 54.71 -16.83 26.33
C ASP A 802 53.40 -16.31 26.97
N LYS A 803 52.42 -15.99 26.12
CA LYS A 803 51.07 -16.60 26.17
C LYS A 803 50.17 -16.18 25.00
N GLU A 804 49.53 -17.15 24.36
CA GLU A 804 48.45 -16.89 23.41
C GLU A 804 47.18 -16.49 24.16
N ARG A 805 46.97 -15.17 24.30
CA ARG A 805 45.62 -14.60 24.44
C ARG A 805 45.32 -13.83 23.17
N CYS A 806 44.15 -14.08 22.60
CA CYS A 806 43.77 -13.54 21.31
C CYS A 806 43.50 -12.03 21.43
N ASP A 807 44.34 -11.20 20.79
CA ASP A 807 44.16 -9.76 20.64
C ASP A 807 42.98 -9.48 19.66
N GLN A 808 41.75 -9.71 20.12
CA GLN A 808 40.54 -9.53 19.31
C GLN A 808 40.13 -8.06 19.26
N SER A 809 40.51 -7.36 18.19
CA SER A 809 39.91 -6.08 17.82
C SER A 809 38.46 -6.31 17.38
N HIS A 810 37.50 -5.65 18.03
CA HIS A 810 36.11 -5.67 17.59
C HIS A 810 35.98 -5.04 16.20
N LYS A 811 35.36 -5.77 15.27
CA LYS A 811 34.86 -5.21 14.01
C LYS A 811 33.58 -4.43 14.30
N LEU A 812 33.51 -3.23 13.74
CA LEU A 812 32.43 -2.27 13.94
C LEU A 812 31.89 -1.81 12.58
N GLU A 813 30.57 -1.62 12.50
CA GLU A 813 29.91 -1.03 11.33
C GLU A 813 29.78 0.49 11.52
N ARG A 814 29.91 1.25 10.42
CA ARG A 814 29.67 2.70 10.41
C ARG A 814 28.32 3.03 9.79
N CYS A 815 27.73 4.13 10.23
CA CYS A 815 26.49 4.69 9.68
C CYS A 815 26.76 5.30 8.30
N CYS A 816 26.04 4.90 7.25
CA CYS A 816 26.26 5.43 5.89
C CYS A 816 26.18 6.96 5.80
N VAL A 817 25.41 7.61 6.69
CA VAL A 817 25.09 9.04 6.61
C VAL A 817 26.11 9.89 7.36
N SER A 818 26.37 9.60 8.64
CA SER A 818 27.34 10.35 9.45
C SER A 818 28.77 9.81 9.35
N MET A 819 28.96 8.64 8.75
CA MET A 819 30.19 7.83 8.79
C MET A 819 30.67 7.48 10.20
N GLN A 820 29.89 7.73 11.26
CA GLN A 820 30.26 7.41 12.64
C GLN A 820 30.03 5.93 12.99
N VAL A 821 30.77 5.42 13.97
CA VAL A 821 30.57 4.07 14.54
C VAL A 821 29.14 3.91 15.07
N CYS A 822 28.45 2.85 14.63
CA CYS A 822 27.09 2.57 15.04
C CYS A 822 26.97 2.09 16.50
N PRO A 823 25.97 2.57 17.29
CA PRO A 823 25.58 1.93 18.55
C PRO A 823 25.01 0.53 18.31
N PRO A 824 24.98 -0.37 19.32
CA PRO A 824 24.61 -1.78 19.12
C PRO A 824 23.16 -1.97 18.61
N THR A 825 22.20 -1.24 19.18
CA THR A 825 20.79 -1.15 18.74
C THR A 825 20.13 0.08 19.36
N PRO A 826 19.08 0.68 18.75
CA PRO A 826 18.44 0.30 17.48
C PRO A 826 18.92 1.15 16.29
N LEU A 827 18.74 0.63 15.07
CA LEU A 827 19.25 1.22 13.83
C LEU A 827 18.30 0.96 12.65
N TRP A 828 18.35 1.82 11.64
CA TRP A 828 17.80 1.56 10.31
C TRP A 828 18.70 0.61 9.51
N PHE A 829 18.13 -0.26 8.69
CA PHE A 829 18.82 -1.26 7.89
C PHE A 829 18.34 -1.25 6.44
N CYS A 830 19.27 -1.21 5.48
CA CYS A 830 18.93 -1.37 4.07
C CYS A 830 18.98 -2.85 3.65
N LYS A 831 17.83 -3.44 3.31
CA LYS A 831 17.75 -4.81 2.75
C LYS A 831 18.50 -5.01 1.42
N CYS A 832 18.92 -3.94 0.72
CA CYS A 832 19.58 -4.02 -0.59
C CYS A 832 21.11 -4.11 -0.49
N CYS A 833 21.76 -3.17 0.20
CA CYS A 833 23.23 -3.15 0.39
C CYS A 833 23.69 -3.71 1.75
N ASN A 834 22.75 -4.13 2.60
CA ASN A 834 22.96 -4.61 3.97
C ASN A 834 23.65 -3.63 4.94
N ARG A 835 23.76 -2.36 4.59
CA ARG A 835 24.35 -1.32 5.44
C ARG A 835 23.33 -0.73 6.43
N MET A 836 23.85 -0.17 7.53
CA MET A 836 23.07 0.41 8.63
C MET A 836 23.11 1.95 8.61
N THR A 837 22.06 2.62 9.11
CA THR A 837 22.12 4.04 9.46
C THR A 837 21.50 4.32 10.83
N LEU A 838 22.09 5.28 11.53
CA LEU A 838 21.52 5.88 12.74
C LEU A 838 20.66 7.09 12.35
N GLU A 839 21.29 8.04 11.67
CA GLU A 839 20.65 9.25 11.15
C GLU A 839 20.06 9.07 9.74
N LEU A 840 19.18 10.00 9.36
CA LEU A 840 18.52 10.04 8.06
C LEU A 840 19.05 11.17 7.18
N ALA A 841 19.15 10.90 5.87
CA ALA A 841 19.50 11.90 4.86
C ALA A 841 18.28 12.79 4.49
N PRO A 842 18.50 14.04 4.04
CA PRO A 842 17.43 14.92 3.60
C PRO A 842 16.86 14.49 2.23
N GLU A 843 15.55 14.66 2.01
CA GLU A 843 14.85 14.32 0.76
C GLU A 843 15.51 14.94 -0.48
N THR A 844 16.07 16.15 -0.35
CA THR A 844 16.83 16.82 -1.42
C THR A 844 17.94 15.96 -2.01
N LEU A 845 18.65 15.13 -1.22
CA LEU A 845 19.70 14.25 -1.74
C LEU A 845 19.18 13.28 -2.80
N PHE A 846 17.96 12.78 -2.61
CA PHE A 846 17.29 11.83 -3.51
C PHE A 846 16.65 12.55 -4.72
N ALA A 847 16.34 13.84 -4.57
CA ALA A 847 15.77 14.71 -5.60
C ALA A 847 16.80 15.50 -6.43
N LEU A 848 18.09 15.51 -6.05
CA LEU A 848 19.14 16.24 -6.78
C LEU A 848 19.20 15.84 -8.27
N PRO A 849 19.08 16.78 -9.22
CA PRO A 849 19.12 16.50 -10.66
C PRO A 849 20.55 16.30 -11.18
N SER A 850 21.55 16.82 -10.48
CA SER A 850 22.99 16.69 -10.76
C SER A 850 23.79 16.94 -9.47
N PHE A 851 25.11 16.82 -9.53
CA PHE A 851 25.99 17.48 -8.56
C PHE A 851 25.78 19.01 -8.66
N PRO A 852 25.54 19.74 -7.56
CA PRO A 852 25.29 21.19 -7.62
C PRO A 852 26.55 21.99 -7.98
N SER A 853 26.46 22.83 -9.01
CA SER A 853 27.58 23.67 -9.47
C SER A 853 28.03 24.73 -8.46
N ASP A 854 27.13 25.17 -7.57
CA ASP A 854 27.46 25.88 -6.33
C ASP A 854 26.63 25.32 -5.17
N LEU A 855 27.24 24.47 -4.37
CA LEU A 855 26.66 23.89 -3.15
C LEU A 855 26.26 24.93 -2.09
N LYS A 856 26.76 26.18 -2.14
CA LYS A 856 26.39 27.25 -1.19
C LYS A 856 25.12 27.99 -1.58
N SER A 857 24.72 27.93 -2.86
CA SER A 857 23.52 28.59 -3.39
C SER A 857 22.19 27.90 -3.01
N LEU A 858 22.25 26.70 -2.43
CA LEU A 858 21.06 25.89 -2.11
C LEU A 858 20.14 26.61 -1.10
N PRO A 859 18.82 26.73 -1.39
CA PRO A 859 17.89 27.43 -0.50
C PRO A 859 17.71 26.67 0.82
N LYS A 860 17.53 27.40 1.92
CA LYS A 860 17.44 26.82 3.29
C LYS A 860 16.35 25.75 3.45
N SER A 861 15.27 25.84 2.66
CA SER A 861 14.19 24.86 2.58
C SER A 861 14.68 23.45 2.21
N SER A 862 15.77 23.34 1.44
CA SER A 862 16.47 22.08 1.10
C SER A 862 16.94 21.28 2.31
N PHE A 863 17.02 21.91 3.48
CA PHE A 863 17.55 21.34 4.71
C PHE A 863 16.48 21.28 5.81
N SER A 864 15.20 21.21 5.45
CA SER A 864 14.10 21.03 6.42
C SER A 864 14.11 19.63 7.05
N LYS A 865 14.03 19.56 8.39
CA LYS A 865 14.05 18.31 9.15
C LYS A 865 12.81 17.45 8.91
N ALA A 866 11.67 18.09 8.63
CA ALA A 866 10.43 17.41 8.22
C ALA A 866 10.59 16.66 6.88
N ALA A 867 11.62 16.97 6.10
CA ALA A 867 11.94 16.31 4.83
C ALA A 867 13.02 15.19 4.98
N SER A 868 13.36 14.74 6.18
CA SER A 868 14.21 13.55 6.35
C SER A 868 13.40 12.27 6.11
N LYS A 869 13.82 11.44 5.15
CA LYS A 869 13.14 10.17 4.78
C LYS A 869 14.05 8.96 5.08
N PRO A 870 13.50 7.83 5.55
CA PRO A 870 14.27 6.61 5.79
C PRO A 870 14.55 5.86 4.49
N PHE A 871 15.30 6.49 3.58
CA PHE A 871 15.76 5.89 2.32
C PHE A 871 17.26 5.61 2.37
N CYS A 872 17.70 4.52 1.75
CA CYS A 872 19.11 4.19 1.68
C CYS A 872 19.88 5.15 0.78
N LEU A 873 20.91 5.82 1.32
CA LEU A 873 21.83 6.71 0.60
C LEU A 873 22.27 6.18 -0.78
N PHE A 874 22.58 4.88 -0.86
CA PHE A 874 23.18 4.25 -2.05
C PHE A 874 22.16 3.62 -2.99
N CYS A 875 20.99 3.23 -2.49
CA CYS A 875 20.03 2.41 -3.24
C CYS A 875 18.66 3.06 -3.42
N GLY A 876 18.35 4.19 -2.75
CA GLY A 876 17.04 4.85 -2.74
C GLY A 876 15.89 4.06 -2.09
N VAL A 877 16.01 2.73 -1.96
CA VAL A 877 15.03 1.82 -1.34
C VAL A 877 14.80 2.16 0.13
N LEU A 878 13.55 2.00 0.58
CA LEU A 878 13.10 2.12 1.97
C LEU A 878 13.97 1.31 2.94
N LEU A 879 14.49 1.98 3.96
CA LEU A 879 15.15 1.38 5.11
C LEU A 879 14.09 0.74 6.02
N GLN A 880 14.42 -0.41 6.59
CA GLN A 880 13.56 -1.13 7.52
C GLN A 880 14.22 -1.23 8.89
N ARG A 881 13.43 -1.38 9.95
CA ARG A 881 13.96 -1.73 11.27
C ARG A 881 14.35 -3.21 11.25
N LYS A 882 15.55 -3.55 11.72
CA LYS A 882 16.04 -4.93 11.78
C LYS A 882 15.26 -5.72 12.85
N GLN A 883 14.28 -6.50 12.42
CA GLN A 883 13.53 -7.44 13.28
C GLN A 883 14.31 -8.76 13.45
N PRO A 884 14.17 -9.45 14.61
CA PRO A 884 14.63 -10.83 14.77
C PRO A 884 13.81 -11.80 13.93
N GLU A 885 14.47 -12.59 13.08
CA GLU A 885 13.81 -13.49 12.11
C GLU A 885 12.94 -14.57 12.77
N PHE A 886 13.26 -14.97 14.01
CA PHE A 886 12.56 -16.04 14.75
C PHE A 886 11.15 -15.67 15.25
N LEU A 887 10.73 -14.41 15.15
CA LEU A 887 9.41 -13.94 15.60
C LEU A 887 8.34 -14.00 14.50
N LEU A 888 8.78 -14.27 13.27
CA LEU A 888 7.95 -14.22 12.07
C LEU A 888 7.65 -15.66 11.63
N SER A 889 6.53 -16.20 12.10
CA SER A 889 6.07 -17.55 11.73
C SER A 889 5.70 -17.62 10.25
N ALA A 890 6.17 -18.66 9.55
CA ALA A 890 5.72 -19.00 8.20
C ALA A 890 4.29 -19.58 8.19
N SER A 891 3.84 -20.14 9.32
CA SER A 891 2.46 -20.63 9.47
C SER A 891 1.59 -19.56 10.14
N PRO A 892 0.45 -19.14 9.56
CA PRO A 892 -0.70 -18.82 10.39
C PRO A 892 -1.06 -20.07 11.22
N VAL A 893 -1.54 -19.87 12.44
CA VAL A 893 -1.98 -20.95 13.35
C VAL A 893 -3.46 -21.24 13.12
#